data_AF-A0A5C5XBK9-F1
#
_entry.id   AF-A0A5C5XBK9-F1
#
_cell.length_a   1.000
_cell.length_b   1.000
_cell.length_c   1.000
_cell.angle_alpha   90.00
_cell.angle_beta   90.00
_cell.angle_gamma   90.00
#
_symmetry.space_group_name_H-M   'P 1'
#
loop_
_entity.id
_entity.type
_entity.pdbx_description
1 polymer ?
#
loop_
_entity_poly.entity_id
_entity_poly.type
_entity_poly.pdbx_seq_one_letter_code
_entity_poly.pdbx_strand_id
1 'polypeptide(L)'
;MTTTSESRITILALFLIVLCLSGLGCGSGSTADKDSEPTPVGTSTEQVEDLPPWVGRWMLVITEQTTDFHPFLVQIGEFNGQRALREVDKAPGPSFESWKMTQVVFREDEILLSINIREGVTMNFVGELHGEAVLGAFFMEGELDVTPARLVKTSATSMSEIQTPDKTEGTDAFESAIKAKDKITALQTFIKDHPDLPLTSSAYYELINSAVAQNLPLEKVEEFTKNSIDSSKRWGPNLVPETLFQIATLTKSSPEYRSIARSALDQIKEIVGEPLPDSYAERMDLLESQYLLSSDSAEDQQSGGEKLQTFLVDRPFEINGLIALATHFEKTNKKEEALKIYSKLAVLPGLSRMVGAIPNLDGDEPQTALQKVESLSEKKGDELTRYLDEAYEKEAFYFVEPQDQKPTLKENRKIPLLELFTGSACPPCVAGDLALGGLEKEFPSPEIIAVRYHQHIPRPDPLTNSDSEARFSYYGDGGTPTLIINGRPASSVGGFVFHAENHYEELLPIVGSLINEPSSVVINLDATAEGDKMKIKVEVSGVAESRTAVRLRLLIVDPLIHFDAPNGIRLHEMVVRDMPAGTNGIAIKDGKATFEKTVSISELKAEIMADLNTFQKNRGYQFEDVPSDFTKLKVVAFVQDDDSRLVLQSTISPDLEFQLESAPE
;
A
#
# COMPACT_ATOMS: atom_id res chain seq x y z
N MET A 1 24.65 -10.00 3.92
CA MET A 1 23.98 -10.79 2.86
C MET A 1 22.52 -10.44 3.02
N THR A 2 22.19 -9.28 2.47
CA THR A 2 21.11 -8.39 2.92
C THR A 2 20.86 -7.48 1.75
N THR A 3 19.88 -7.82 0.90
CA THR A 3 19.25 -6.96 -0.13
C THR A 3 18.29 -7.86 -0.94
N THR A 4 17.07 -8.10 -0.46
CA THR A 4 15.92 -8.56 -1.28
C THR A 4 14.63 -8.48 -0.45
N SER A 5 14.14 -7.27 -0.18
CA SER A 5 12.72 -7.07 0.15
C SER A 5 12.16 -5.75 -0.41
N GLU A 6 13.01 -4.92 -1.01
CA GLU A 6 12.56 -3.74 -1.72
C GLU A 6 11.82 -4.13 -3.01
N SER A 7 10.60 -3.60 -3.16
CA SER A 7 9.88 -3.45 -4.42
C SER A 7 9.28 -4.72 -5.04
N ARG A 8 8.16 -5.25 -4.50
CA ARG A 8 7.20 -6.03 -5.32
C ARG A 8 5.73 -5.78 -4.94
N ILE A 9 5.32 -4.51 -4.99
CA ILE A 9 3.98 -4.15 -5.48
C ILE A 9 4.22 -3.69 -6.92
N THR A 10 3.45 -4.25 -7.86
CA THR A 10 3.54 -4.02 -9.30
C THR A 10 3.86 -2.55 -9.59
N ILE A 11 4.93 -2.26 -10.34
CA ILE A 11 5.24 -0.90 -10.79
C ILE A 11 4.02 -0.31 -11.52
N LEU A 12 3.20 -1.16 -12.16
CA LEU A 12 1.90 -0.83 -12.73
C LEU A 12 0.83 -0.44 -11.68
N ALA A 13 0.65 -1.23 -10.61
CA ALA A 13 -0.24 -0.92 -9.50
C ALA A 13 0.18 0.33 -8.71
N LEU A 14 1.48 0.64 -8.67
CA LEU A 14 2.00 1.88 -8.07
C LEU A 14 1.59 3.13 -8.86
N PHE A 15 1.39 3.03 -10.20
CA PHE A 15 0.89 4.16 -11.01
C PHE A 15 -0.55 4.56 -10.62
N LEU A 16 -1.38 3.61 -10.15
CA LEU A 16 -2.78 3.85 -9.80
C LEU A 16 -3.00 4.51 -8.43
N ILE A 17 -2.07 4.35 -7.48
CA ILE A 17 -2.16 5.05 -6.18
C ILE A 17 -1.95 6.58 -6.37
N VAL A 18 -1.16 6.98 -7.37
CA VAL A 18 -0.89 8.40 -7.68
C VAL A 18 -2.04 9.07 -8.45
N LEU A 19 -2.78 8.30 -9.26
CA LEU A 19 -3.88 8.82 -10.10
C LEU A 19 -5.18 9.10 -9.33
N CYS A 20 -5.43 8.42 -8.20
CA CYS A 20 -6.61 8.68 -7.37
C CYS A 20 -6.51 9.93 -6.46
N LEU A 21 -5.35 10.61 -6.39
CA LEU A 21 -5.11 11.72 -5.45
C LEU A 21 -4.66 13.05 -6.09
N SER A 22 -4.50 13.14 -7.41
CA SER A 22 -4.01 14.36 -8.06
C SER A 22 -5.04 15.02 -8.97
N GLY A 23 -6.13 15.51 -8.36
CA GLY A 23 -7.02 16.48 -8.99
C GLY A 23 -6.44 17.89 -8.92
N LEU A 24 -5.41 18.21 -9.71
CA LEU A 24 -4.94 19.58 -9.92
C LEU A 24 -4.54 19.80 -11.38
N GLY A 25 -5.23 20.75 -12.02
CA GLY A 25 -5.03 21.10 -13.41
C GLY A 25 -4.02 22.21 -13.65
N CYS A 26 -3.89 22.49 -14.95
CA CYS A 26 -3.27 23.62 -15.66
C CYS A 26 -1.79 23.50 -16.08
N GLY A 27 -1.58 23.71 -17.38
CA GLY A 27 -0.32 24.21 -17.93
C GLY A 27 -0.02 23.78 -19.36
N SER A 28 -0.60 24.45 -20.36
CA SER A 28 -0.25 24.29 -21.78
C SER A 28 1.15 24.85 -22.07
N GLY A 29 2.03 24.05 -22.69
CA GLY A 29 3.33 24.50 -23.18
C GLY A 29 3.82 23.63 -24.33
N SER A 30 3.39 23.95 -25.55
CA SER A 30 3.97 23.43 -26.80
C SER A 30 5.13 24.31 -27.22
N THR A 31 6.28 23.70 -27.54
CA THR A 31 7.18 24.21 -28.57
C THR A 31 7.68 23.04 -29.40
N ALA A 32 7.14 22.92 -30.62
CA ALA A 32 7.67 22.06 -31.66
C ALA A 32 8.99 22.65 -32.17
N ASP A 33 10.08 21.89 -32.09
CA ASP A 33 11.33 22.22 -32.75
C ASP A 33 11.35 21.58 -34.14
N LYS A 34 11.68 22.40 -35.15
CA LYS A 34 11.75 22.02 -36.56
C LYS A 34 13.19 21.70 -36.96
N ASP A 35 13.29 20.75 -37.88
CA ASP A 35 14.37 20.54 -38.84
C ASP A 35 15.76 20.16 -38.27
N SER A 36 15.90 18.87 -37.93
CA SER A 36 17.17 18.15 -38.01
C SER A 36 16.96 16.80 -38.72
N GLU A 37 17.82 16.47 -39.68
CA GLU A 37 17.81 15.19 -40.39
C GLU A 37 17.92 13.98 -39.42
N PRO A 38 17.25 12.85 -39.72
CA PRO A 38 16.85 11.85 -38.73
C PRO A 38 18.01 10.95 -38.28
N THR A 39 18.12 10.73 -36.96
CA THR A 39 18.98 9.68 -36.40
C THR A 39 18.09 8.49 -35.99
N PRO A 40 18.24 7.30 -36.59
CA PRO A 40 17.49 6.10 -36.18
C PRO A 40 17.86 5.66 -34.76
N VAL A 41 16.90 5.11 -34.01
CA VAL A 41 17.14 4.47 -32.70
C VAL A 41 17.72 3.04 -32.85
N GLY A 42 17.80 2.53 -34.09
CA GLY A 42 18.45 1.26 -34.44
C GLY A 42 18.20 0.85 -35.91
N THR A 43 19.00 -0.09 -36.41
CA THR A 43 18.93 -0.67 -37.78
C THR A 43 19.04 -2.20 -37.69
N SER A 44 18.32 -2.96 -38.52
CA SER A 44 18.42 -4.44 -38.56
C SER A 44 19.67 -4.91 -39.32
N THR A 45 19.89 -6.22 -39.48
CA THR A 45 21.00 -6.78 -40.28
C THR A 45 20.56 -7.59 -41.50
N GLU A 46 19.26 -7.63 -41.82
CA GLU A 46 18.75 -8.43 -42.95
C GLU A 46 18.09 -7.58 -44.03
N GLN A 47 18.44 -7.84 -45.28
CA GLN A 47 17.73 -7.33 -46.46
C GLN A 47 16.51 -8.21 -46.71
N VAL A 48 15.36 -7.59 -46.98
CA VAL A 48 14.10 -8.31 -47.25
C VAL A 48 13.49 -7.81 -48.56
N GLU A 49 13.14 -8.75 -49.44
CA GLU A 49 12.27 -8.54 -50.61
C GLU A 49 10.80 -8.78 -50.19
N ASP A 50 9.89 -7.94 -50.72
CA ASP A 50 8.41 -7.84 -50.50
C ASP A 50 7.88 -7.20 -49.19
N LEU A 51 6.97 -6.21 -49.32
CA LEU A 51 6.13 -5.63 -48.23
C LEU A 51 4.75 -5.20 -48.79
N PRO A 52 3.60 -5.36 -48.07
CA PRO A 52 3.28 -4.59 -46.84
C PRO A 52 2.42 -5.30 -45.76
N PRO A 53 2.77 -5.18 -44.46
CA PRO A 53 1.78 -4.69 -43.47
C PRO A 53 2.28 -3.69 -42.39
N TRP A 54 3.61 -3.55 -42.20
CA TRP A 54 4.22 -2.82 -41.07
C TRP A 54 4.31 -1.29 -41.20
N VAL A 55 4.43 -0.78 -42.43
CA VAL A 55 4.67 0.65 -42.66
C VAL A 55 3.43 1.46 -42.29
N GLY A 56 3.60 2.46 -41.42
CA GLY A 56 2.50 3.28 -40.95
C GLY A 56 2.76 3.94 -39.60
N ARG A 57 1.76 4.70 -39.13
CA ARG A 57 1.72 5.21 -37.77
C ARG A 57 1.00 4.21 -36.88
N TRP A 58 1.55 4.02 -35.69
CA TRP A 58 1.10 3.04 -34.73
C TRP A 58 1.01 3.69 -33.35
N MET A 59 0.00 3.30 -32.61
CA MET A 59 -0.20 3.63 -31.22
C MET A 59 0.18 2.41 -30.39
N LEU A 60 1.10 2.59 -29.45
CA LEU A 60 1.39 1.58 -28.45
C LEU A 60 0.31 1.64 -27.37
N VAL A 61 -0.29 0.49 -27.07
CA VAL A 61 -1.37 0.33 -26.10
C VAL A 61 -0.96 -0.69 -25.06
N ILE A 62 -1.09 -0.33 -23.78
CA ILE A 62 -0.92 -1.22 -22.63
C ILE A 62 -2.29 -1.38 -22.00
N THR A 63 -2.76 -2.61 -21.83
CA THR A 63 -4.06 -2.86 -21.21
C THR A 63 -3.88 -3.37 -19.80
N GLU A 64 -4.45 -2.65 -18.84
CA GLU A 64 -4.57 -3.09 -17.46
C GLU A 64 -6.05 -3.25 -17.12
N GLN A 65 -6.45 -4.48 -16.82
CA GLN A 65 -7.85 -4.85 -16.58
C GLN A 65 -8.76 -4.43 -17.75
N THR A 66 -9.59 -3.40 -17.56
CA THR A 66 -10.54 -2.85 -18.54
C THR A 66 -10.15 -1.45 -19.02
N THR A 67 -8.91 -1.04 -18.77
CA THR A 67 -8.39 0.29 -19.09
C THR A 67 -7.16 0.19 -20.01
N ASP A 68 -7.16 0.98 -21.07
CA ASP A 68 -6.05 1.13 -21.99
C ASP A 68 -5.26 2.41 -21.69
N PHE A 69 -3.95 2.27 -21.68
CA PHE A 69 -2.98 3.36 -21.58
C PHE A 69 -2.18 3.45 -22.87
N HIS A 70 -1.91 4.68 -23.30
CA HIS A 70 -1.32 4.97 -24.61
C HIS A 70 0.02 5.70 -24.45
N PRO A 71 1.13 5.03 -24.10
CA PRO A 71 2.38 5.73 -23.75
C PRO A 71 3.05 6.43 -24.95
N PHE A 72 2.97 5.85 -26.16
CA PHE A 72 3.70 6.33 -27.33
C PHE A 72 2.87 6.29 -28.62
N LEU A 73 3.07 7.30 -29.45
CA LEU A 73 2.77 7.30 -30.87
C LEU A 73 4.08 7.10 -31.64
N VAL A 74 4.13 6.11 -32.53
CA VAL A 74 5.34 5.74 -33.27
C VAL A 74 5.08 5.67 -34.78
N GLN A 75 6.12 5.89 -35.56
CA GLN A 75 6.09 5.73 -37.01
C GLN A 75 7.06 4.61 -37.39
N ILE A 76 6.54 3.59 -38.04
CA ILE A 76 7.33 2.53 -38.66
C ILE A 76 7.45 2.87 -40.14
N GLY A 77 8.68 2.88 -40.64
CA GLY A 77 9.01 3.18 -42.04
C GLY A 77 10.27 2.44 -42.47
N GLU A 78 10.80 2.82 -43.63
CA GLU A 78 12.03 2.25 -44.18
C GLU A 78 13.18 3.25 -44.08
N PHE A 79 14.34 2.75 -43.70
CA PHE A 79 15.59 3.50 -43.66
C PHE A 79 16.74 2.58 -44.12
N ASN A 80 17.49 2.99 -45.15
CA ASN A 80 18.57 2.20 -45.76
C ASN A 80 18.19 0.76 -46.15
N GLY A 81 16.96 0.55 -46.63
CA GLY A 81 16.46 -0.78 -47.04
C GLY A 81 16.09 -1.68 -45.86
N GLN A 82 15.94 -1.13 -44.66
CA GLN A 82 15.56 -1.86 -43.45
C GLN A 82 14.36 -1.18 -42.77
N ARG A 83 13.57 -1.97 -42.04
CA ARG A 83 12.50 -1.41 -41.20
C ARG A 83 13.12 -0.62 -40.05
N ALA A 84 12.57 0.55 -39.79
CA ALA A 84 12.95 1.42 -38.69
C ALA A 84 11.71 1.99 -38.01
N LEU A 85 11.78 2.18 -36.70
CA LEU A 85 10.76 2.85 -35.90
C LEU A 85 11.32 4.16 -35.38
N ARG A 86 10.48 5.19 -35.37
CA ARG A 86 10.76 6.45 -34.66
C ARG A 86 9.59 6.81 -33.75
N GLU A 87 9.92 7.45 -32.63
CA GLU A 87 8.94 8.17 -31.83
C GLU A 87 8.34 9.31 -32.66
N VAL A 88 7.02 9.45 -32.62
CA VAL A 88 6.29 10.59 -33.20
C VAL A 88 5.91 11.55 -32.09
N ASP A 89 5.33 11.01 -31.02
CA ASP A 89 4.92 11.75 -29.84
C ASP A 89 4.78 10.81 -28.64
N LYS A 90 4.73 11.37 -27.42
CA LYS A 90 4.66 10.63 -26.15
C LYS A 90 3.59 11.22 -25.24
N ALA A 91 2.92 10.37 -24.46
CA ALA A 91 1.85 10.81 -23.57
C ALA A 91 2.36 11.88 -22.57
N PRO A 92 1.69 13.03 -22.46
CA PRO A 92 2.04 14.03 -21.46
C PRO A 92 1.58 13.56 -20.07
N GLY A 93 2.51 13.37 -19.14
CA GLY A 93 2.19 13.04 -17.76
C GLY A 93 3.39 12.47 -16.99
N PRO A 94 3.44 12.66 -15.65
CA PRO A 94 4.58 12.24 -14.84
C PRO A 94 4.86 10.74 -14.93
N SER A 95 3.84 9.92 -15.22
CA SER A 95 3.96 8.47 -15.35
C SER A 95 4.84 8.00 -16.53
N PHE A 96 4.87 8.76 -17.64
CA PHE A 96 5.58 8.38 -18.87
C PHE A 96 6.71 9.36 -19.24
N GLU A 97 6.88 10.44 -18.49
CA GLU A 97 7.88 11.47 -18.75
C GLU A 97 9.31 10.90 -18.78
N SER A 98 9.63 9.96 -17.87
CA SER A 98 10.93 9.30 -17.78
C SER A 98 11.15 8.22 -18.84
N TRP A 99 10.10 7.77 -19.54
CA TRP A 99 10.18 6.63 -20.46
C TRP A 99 10.90 7.01 -21.75
N LYS A 100 11.84 6.16 -22.16
CA LYS A 100 12.64 6.33 -23.37
C LYS A 100 12.78 5.00 -24.10
N MET A 101 12.37 4.95 -25.36
CA MET A 101 12.68 3.81 -26.23
C MET A 101 14.18 3.77 -26.48
N THR A 102 14.82 2.67 -26.10
CA THR A 102 16.28 2.49 -26.20
C THR A 102 16.69 1.51 -27.30
N GLN A 103 15.81 0.59 -27.66
CA GLN A 103 16.10 -0.42 -28.68
C GLN A 103 14.84 -0.82 -29.45
N VAL A 104 15.01 -1.06 -30.74
CA VAL A 104 13.99 -1.65 -31.62
C VAL A 104 14.65 -2.71 -32.48
N VAL A 105 14.08 -3.91 -32.49
CA VAL A 105 14.52 -5.00 -33.37
C VAL A 105 13.30 -5.52 -34.12
N PHE A 106 13.41 -5.57 -35.45
CA PHE A 106 12.44 -6.22 -36.31
C PHE A 106 12.96 -7.59 -36.73
N ARG A 107 12.08 -8.59 -36.69
CA ARG A 107 12.21 -9.86 -37.40
C ARG A 107 11.07 -9.94 -38.44
N GLU A 108 10.94 -11.07 -39.14
CA GLU A 108 9.97 -11.24 -40.25
C GLU A 108 8.57 -10.70 -39.89
N ASP A 109 7.96 -11.28 -38.84
CA ASP A 109 6.65 -10.91 -38.31
C ASP A 109 6.66 -10.50 -36.83
N GLU A 110 7.84 -10.31 -36.23
CA GLU A 110 7.99 -9.92 -34.81
C GLU A 110 8.68 -8.56 -34.66
N ILE A 111 8.30 -7.82 -33.62
CA ILE A 111 9.01 -6.63 -33.14
C ILE A 111 9.37 -6.79 -31.66
N LEU A 112 10.60 -6.41 -31.32
CA LEU A 112 11.05 -6.22 -29.94
C LEU A 112 11.30 -4.73 -29.71
N LEU A 113 10.70 -4.18 -28.66
CA LEU A 113 10.92 -2.81 -28.18
C LEU A 113 11.46 -2.85 -26.76
N SER A 114 12.59 -2.20 -26.50
CA SER A 114 13.08 -1.97 -25.14
C SER A 114 12.86 -0.52 -24.75
N ILE A 115 12.31 -0.32 -23.55
CA ILE A 115 11.94 0.98 -23.01
C ILE A 115 12.55 1.12 -21.62
N ASN A 116 13.45 2.07 -21.47
CA ASN A 116 13.95 2.47 -20.16
C ASN A 116 12.86 3.31 -19.48
N ILE A 117 12.37 2.87 -18.33
CA ILE A 117 11.29 3.56 -17.59
C ILE A 117 11.82 4.41 -16.43
N ARG A 118 13.00 4.07 -15.90
CA ARG A 118 13.79 4.84 -14.91
C ARG A 118 15.21 4.26 -14.87
N GLU A 119 16.11 4.94 -14.17
CA GLU A 119 17.50 4.49 -14.04
C GLU A 119 17.59 3.02 -13.59
N GLY A 120 18.30 2.22 -14.38
CA GLY A 120 18.48 0.78 -14.15
C GLY A 120 17.29 -0.13 -14.49
N VAL A 121 16.13 0.38 -14.90
CA VAL A 121 14.94 -0.44 -15.17
C VAL A 121 14.51 -0.36 -16.62
N THR A 122 14.53 -1.51 -17.29
CA THR A 122 14.12 -1.67 -18.70
C THR A 122 12.93 -2.61 -18.80
N MET A 123 11.91 -2.17 -19.52
CA MET A 123 10.74 -2.96 -19.88
C MET A 123 10.80 -3.32 -21.36
N ASN A 124 10.47 -4.57 -21.69
CA ASN A 124 10.52 -5.09 -23.05
C ASN A 124 9.11 -5.40 -23.54
N PHE A 125 8.79 -5.01 -24.77
CA PHE A 125 7.64 -5.50 -25.52
C PHE A 125 8.14 -6.43 -26.62
N VAL A 126 7.57 -7.62 -26.68
CA VAL A 126 7.73 -8.52 -27.82
C VAL A 126 6.34 -8.79 -28.37
N GLY A 127 6.14 -8.54 -29.66
CA GLY A 127 4.86 -8.75 -30.30
C GLY A 127 4.97 -9.22 -31.74
N GLU A 128 3.97 -9.98 -32.18
CA GLU A 128 3.85 -10.56 -33.50
C GLU A 128 2.72 -9.87 -34.28
N LEU A 129 2.92 -9.71 -35.58
CA LEU A 129 1.95 -9.06 -36.45
C LEU A 129 0.77 -10.00 -36.77
N HIS A 130 -0.43 -9.56 -36.40
CA HIS A 130 -1.70 -10.22 -36.71
C HIS A 130 -2.62 -9.27 -37.48
N GLY A 131 -2.60 -9.38 -38.82
CA GLY A 131 -3.41 -8.52 -39.69
C GLY A 131 -2.95 -7.06 -39.64
N GLU A 132 -3.74 -6.20 -39.00
CA GLU A 132 -3.44 -4.76 -38.86
C GLU A 132 -3.02 -4.34 -37.44
N ALA A 133 -2.82 -5.31 -36.54
CA ALA A 133 -2.33 -5.09 -35.19
C ALA A 133 -1.09 -5.92 -34.93
N VAL A 134 -0.22 -5.46 -34.03
CA VAL A 134 0.84 -6.28 -33.45
C VAL A 134 0.41 -6.64 -32.05
N LEU A 135 0.28 -7.93 -31.74
CA LEU A 135 -0.15 -8.41 -30.43
C LEU A 135 1.05 -8.96 -29.68
N GLY A 136 1.16 -8.63 -28.41
CA GLY A 136 2.32 -8.99 -27.61
C GLY A 136 2.10 -8.77 -26.12
N ALA A 137 3.20 -8.75 -25.39
CA ALA A 137 3.16 -8.42 -23.98
C ALA A 137 4.37 -7.59 -23.56
N PHE A 138 4.14 -6.69 -22.60
CA PHE A 138 5.20 -6.06 -21.84
C PHE A 138 5.65 -6.96 -20.70
N PHE A 139 6.96 -7.03 -20.47
CA PHE A 139 7.58 -7.78 -19.38
C PHE A 139 8.93 -7.15 -19.00
N MET A 140 9.43 -7.48 -17.81
CA MET A 140 10.83 -7.24 -17.42
C MET A 140 11.56 -8.59 -17.36
N GLU A 141 12.83 -8.62 -17.74
CA GLU A 141 13.59 -9.87 -17.72
C GLU A 141 13.67 -10.44 -16.29
N GLY A 142 13.31 -11.71 -16.13
CA GLY A 142 13.32 -12.41 -14.84
C GLY A 142 12.17 -12.04 -13.90
N GLU A 143 11.24 -11.18 -14.33
CA GLU A 143 10.07 -10.79 -13.55
C GLU A 143 8.80 -11.45 -14.06
N LEU A 144 7.90 -11.73 -13.12
CA LEU A 144 6.62 -12.38 -13.39
C LEU A 144 5.54 -11.41 -13.92
N ASP A 145 5.75 -10.10 -13.74
CA ASP A 145 4.82 -9.06 -14.18
C ASP A 145 4.81 -8.98 -15.72
N VAL A 146 3.79 -9.60 -16.33
CA VAL A 146 3.55 -9.61 -17.77
C VAL A 146 2.18 -9.02 -18.08
N THR A 147 2.12 -8.02 -18.96
CA THR A 147 0.88 -7.30 -19.28
C THR A 147 0.61 -7.34 -20.79
N PRO A 148 -0.61 -7.70 -21.23
CA PRO A 148 -0.98 -7.62 -22.64
C PRO A 148 -0.75 -6.22 -23.21
N ALA A 149 -0.11 -6.17 -24.38
CA ALA A 149 0.20 -4.93 -25.06
C ALA A 149 0.06 -5.11 -26.56
N ARG A 150 -0.18 -4.01 -27.28
CA ARG A 150 -0.36 -4.06 -28.72
C ARG A 150 0.09 -2.77 -29.41
N LEU A 151 0.49 -2.91 -30.67
CA LEU A 151 0.58 -1.77 -31.59
C LEU A 151 -0.66 -1.79 -32.49
N VAL A 152 -1.39 -0.67 -32.51
CA VAL A 152 -2.58 -0.51 -33.35
C VAL A 152 -2.34 0.60 -34.35
N LYS A 153 -2.67 0.38 -35.63
CA LYS A 153 -2.56 1.44 -36.64
C LYS A 153 -3.41 2.65 -36.27
N THR A 154 -2.87 3.84 -36.51
CA THR A 154 -3.59 5.09 -36.25
C THR A 154 -3.25 6.17 -37.29
N SER A 155 -4.18 7.10 -37.47
CA SER A 155 -4.00 8.31 -38.26
C SER A 155 -3.63 9.53 -37.42
N ALA A 156 -3.66 9.41 -36.08
CA ALA A 156 -3.36 10.49 -35.14
C ALA A 156 -1.91 10.99 -35.31
N THR A 157 -1.71 12.31 -35.36
CA THR A 157 -0.37 12.91 -35.52
C THR A 157 0.28 13.31 -34.19
N SER A 158 -0.51 13.35 -33.13
CA SER A 158 -0.15 13.82 -31.79
C SER A 158 -0.91 13.02 -30.74
N MET A 159 -0.31 12.83 -29.56
CA MET A 159 -0.95 12.24 -28.38
C MET A 159 -2.09 13.11 -27.85
N SER A 160 -2.12 14.41 -28.17
CA SER A 160 -3.25 15.28 -27.83
C SER A 160 -4.57 14.89 -28.52
N GLU A 161 -4.51 14.07 -29.58
CA GLU A 161 -5.68 13.54 -30.30
C GLU A 161 -6.19 12.22 -29.69
N ILE A 162 -5.44 11.63 -28.76
CA ILE A 162 -5.71 10.32 -28.17
C ILE A 162 -6.18 10.51 -26.72
N GLN A 163 -7.30 9.90 -26.37
CA GLN A 163 -7.75 9.85 -24.98
C GLN A 163 -6.88 8.83 -24.21
N THR A 164 -6.34 9.23 -23.06
CA THR A 164 -5.57 8.33 -22.19
C THR A 164 -5.72 8.77 -20.72
N PRO A 165 -6.06 7.88 -19.77
CA PRO A 165 -6.52 6.51 -20.01
C PRO A 165 -7.85 6.45 -20.78
N ASP A 166 -8.10 5.35 -21.47
CA ASP A 166 -9.37 5.07 -22.17
C ASP A 166 -9.93 3.70 -21.76
N LYS A 167 -11.23 3.49 -21.95
CA LYS A 167 -11.86 2.20 -21.68
C LYS A 167 -11.47 1.22 -22.79
N THR A 168 -11.00 0.03 -22.42
CA THR A 168 -10.60 -0.99 -23.39
C THR A 168 -11.78 -1.40 -24.28
N GLU A 169 -11.51 -1.59 -25.57
CA GLU A 169 -12.51 -2.12 -26.51
C GLU A 169 -13.09 -3.46 -25.99
N GLY A 170 -14.40 -3.63 -26.13
CA GLY A 170 -15.09 -4.86 -25.72
C GLY A 170 -15.44 -4.94 -24.23
N THR A 171 -15.06 -3.97 -23.38
CA THR A 171 -15.38 -3.99 -21.95
C THR A 171 -16.89 -4.14 -21.68
N ASP A 172 -17.76 -3.44 -22.40
CA ASP A 172 -19.22 -3.55 -22.20
C ASP A 172 -19.76 -4.95 -22.55
N ALA A 173 -19.23 -5.56 -23.61
CA ALA A 173 -19.60 -6.91 -24.03
C ALA A 173 -19.08 -7.95 -23.02
N PHE A 174 -17.84 -7.80 -22.56
CA PHE A 174 -17.25 -8.63 -21.52
C PHE A 174 -18.04 -8.54 -20.21
N GLU A 175 -18.34 -7.32 -19.75
CA GLU A 175 -19.15 -7.08 -18.54
C GLU A 175 -20.56 -7.67 -18.65
N SER A 176 -21.15 -7.60 -19.85
CA SER A 176 -22.45 -8.23 -20.11
C SER A 176 -22.36 -9.75 -20.05
N ALA A 177 -21.28 -10.35 -20.58
CA ALA A 177 -21.05 -11.78 -20.54
C ALA A 177 -20.86 -12.32 -19.12
N ILE A 178 -20.08 -11.64 -18.27
CA ILE A 178 -19.88 -12.03 -16.86
C ILE A 178 -21.18 -11.88 -16.02
N LYS A 179 -22.08 -10.97 -16.39
CA LYS A 179 -23.37 -10.77 -15.70
C LYS A 179 -24.49 -11.64 -16.26
N ALA A 180 -24.23 -12.40 -17.34
CA ALA A 180 -25.24 -13.21 -18.00
C ALA A 180 -25.71 -14.38 -17.11
N LYS A 181 -26.99 -14.74 -17.25
CA LYS A 181 -27.56 -15.91 -16.55
C LYS A 181 -26.87 -17.21 -16.96
N ASP A 182 -26.62 -17.36 -18.26
CA ASP A 182 -25.75 -18.42 -18.80
C ASP A 182 -24.38 -17.85 -19.11
N LYS A 183 -23.60 -17.67 -18.05
CA LYS A 183 -22.28 -17.05 -18.09
C LYS A 183 -21.30 -17.82 -18.99
N ILE A 184 -21.32 -19.16 -18.96
CA ILE A 184 -20.41 -20.00 -19.74
C ILE A 184 -20.63 -19.77 -21.24
N THR A 185 -21.87 -19.89 -21.73
CA THR A 185 -22.18 -19.69 -23.15
C THR A 185 -21.88 -18.26 -23.60
N ALA A 186 -22.18 -17.27 -22.75
CA ALA A 186 -21.90 -15.87 -23.06
C ALA A 186 -20.39 -15.57 -23.16
N LEU A 187 -19.58 -16.11 -22.26
CA LEU A 187 -18.11 -15.96 -22.30
C LEU A 187 -17.50 -16.67 -23.51
N GLN A 188 -17.97 -17.87 -23.85
CA GLN A 188 -17.52 -18.56 -25.07
C GLN A 188 -17.86 -17.76 -26.34
N THR A 189 -19.01 -17.11 -26.37
CA THR A 189 -19.41 -16.23 -27.47
C THR A 189 -18.48 -15.01 -27.55
N PHE A 190 -18.24 -14.35 -26.41
CA PHE A 190 -17.30 -13.22 -26.35
C PHE A 190 -15.91 -13.60 -26.86
N ILE A 191 -15.34 -14.70 -26.37
CA ILE A 191 -14.01 -15.19 -26.76
C ILE A 191 -13.95 -15.46 -28.27
N LYS A 192 -15.00 -16.06 -28.83
CA LYS A 192 -15.09 -16.37 -30.26
C LYS A 192 -15.19 -15.10 -31.11
N ASP A 193 -15.97 -14.13 -30.67
CA ASP A 193 -16.23 -12.90 -31.43
C ASP A 193 -15.09 -11.88 -31.28
N HIS A 194 -14.27 -12.00 -30.22
CA HIS A 194 -13.21 -11.06 -29.87
C HIS A 194 -11.84 -11.71 -29.58
N PRO A 195 -11.33 -12.63 -30.43
CA PRO A 195 -10.13 -13.41 -30.12
C PRO A 195 -8.83 -12.60 -30.08
N ASP A 196 -8.88 -11.33 -30.49
CA ASP A 196 -7.77 -10.38 -30.57
C ASP A 196 -7.85 -9.25 -29.53
N LEU A 197 -8.85 -9.29 -28.63
CA LEU A 197 -8.94 -8.33 -27.53
C LEU A 197 -8.19 -8.85 -26.29
N PRO A 198 -7.49 -7.97 -25.55
CA PRO A 198 -6.76 -8.36 -24.34
C PRO A 198 -7.69 -8.95 -23.26
N LEU A 199 -8.96 -8.52 -23.25
CA LEU A 199 -10.02 -9.03 -22.36
C LEU A 199 -10.33 -10.52 -22.58
N THR A 200 -9.88 -11.13 -23.67
CA THR A 200 -10.06 -12.57 -23.91
C THR A 200 -9.35 -13.42 -22.86
N SER A 201 -8.18 -12.99 -22.36
CA SER A 201 -7.53 -13.67 -21.24
C SER A 201 -8.40 -13.64 -19.98
N SER A 202 -8.99 -12.48 -19.66
CA SER A 202 -9.94 -12.33 -18.54
C SER A 202 -11.21 -13.15 -18.74
N ALA A 203 -11.70 -13.26 -19.98
CA ALA A 203 -12.85 -14.09 -20.31
C ALA A 203 -12.57 -15.59 -20.14
N TYR A 204 -11.38 -16.06 -20.52
CA TYR A 204 -10.97 -17.44 -20.24
C TYR A 204 -10.84 -17.71 -18.74
N TYR A 205 -10.26 -16.78 -17.98
CA TYR A 205 -10.18 -16.89 -16.52
C TYR A 205 -11.58 -17.09 -15.90
N GLU A 206 -12.53 -16.21 -16.24
CA GLU A 206 -13.91 -16.30 -15.75
C GLU A 206 -14.65 -17.55 -16.24
N LEU A 207 -14.37 -17.99 -17.47
CA LEU A 207 -14.95 -19.20 -18.05
C LEU A 207 -14.49 -20.45 -17.28
N ILE A 208 -13.18 -20.58 -17.03
CA ILE A 208 -12.60 -21.70 -16.29
C ILE A 208 -13.08 -21.66 -14.83
N ASN A 209 -13.05 -20.49 -14.18
CA ASN A 209 -13.54 -20.31 -12.82
C ASN A 209 -15.01 -20.76 -12.69
N SER A 210 -15.86 -20.35 -13.65
CA SER A 210 -17.27 -20.72 -13.68
C SER A 210 -17.50 -22.21 -13.98
N ALA A 211 -16.67 -22.80 -14.84
CA ALA A 211 -16.72 -24.22 -15.17
C ALA A 211 -16.35 -25.08 -13.95
N VAL A 212 -15.30 -24.68 -13.21
CA VAL A 212 -14.89 -25.31 -11.95
C VAL A 212 -15.99 -25.17 -10.90
N ALA A 213 -16.53 -23.96 -10.69
CA ALA A 213 -17.59 -23.72 -9.70
C ALA A 213 -18.89 -24.50 -10.00
N GLN A 214 -19.18 -24.77 -11.27
CA GLN A 214 -20.33 -25.58 -11.69
C GLN A 214 -20.03 -27.08 -11.80
N ASN A 215 -18.83 -27.52 -11.43
CA ASN A 215 -18.38 -28.91 -11.50
C ASN A 215 -18.62 -29.54 -12.89
N LEU A 216 -18.25 -28.83 -13.96
CA LEU A 216 -18.35 -29.39 -15.31
C LEU A 216 -17.45 -30.63 -15.49
N PRO A 217 -17.74 -31.52 -16.45
CA PRO A 217 -16.89 -32.67 -16.73
C PRO A 217 -15.41 -32.28 -16.95
N LEU A 218 -14.49 -33.09 -16.44
CA LEU A 218 -13.04 -32.85 -16.52
C LEU A 218 -12.59 -32.50 -17.93
N GLU A 219 -13.07 -33.25 -18.93
CA GLU A 219 -12.67 -33.06 -20.33
C GLU A 219 -13.07 -31.68 -20.86
N LYS A 220 -14.15 -31.09 -20.33
CA LYS A 220 -14.58 -29.73 -20.69
C LYS A 220 -13.69 -28.66 -20.07
N VAL A 221 -13.27 -28.86 -18.82
CA VAL A 221 -12.34 -27.94 -18.16
C VAL A 221 -10.96 -28.03 -18.82
N GLU A 222 -10.49 -29.23 -19.16
CA GLU A 222 -9.26 -29.45 -19.95
C GLU A 222 -9.31 -28.77 -21.32
N GLU A 223 -10.45 -28.84 -22.01
CA GLU A 223 -10.67 -28.12 -23.27
C GLU A 223 -10.53 -26.60 -23.08
N PHE A 224 -11.16 -26.03 -22.06
CA PHE A 224 -11.10 -24.59 -21.80
C PHE A 224 -9.70 -24.11 -21.40
N THR A 225 -8.99 -24.88 -20.57
CA THR A 225 -7.63 -24.53 -20.13
C THR A 225 -6.64 -24.62 -21.28
N LYS A 226 -6.75 -25.66 -22.12
CA LYS A 226 -5.96 -25.77 -23.36
C LYS A 226 -6.22 -24.60 -24.29
N ASN A 227 -7.49 -24.26 -24.54
CA ASN A 227 -7.84 -23.14 -25.41
C ASN A 227 -7.35 -21.79 -24.85
N SER A 228 -7.36 -21.62 -23.53
CA SER A 228 -6.79 -20.44 -22.86
C SER A 228 -5.28 -20.33 -23.11
N ILE A 229 -4.54 -21.43 -22.95
CA ILE A 229 -3.09 -21.49 -23.24
C ILE A 229 -2.81 -21.20 -24.72
N ASP A 230 -3.60 -21.77 -25.63
CA ASP A 230 -3.43 -21.51 -27.06
C ASP A 230 -3.77 -20.05 -27.42
N SER A 231 -4.75 -19.46 -26.73
CA SER A 231 -5.07 -18.04 -26.86
C SER A 231 -3.96 -17.14 -26.33
N SER A 232 -3.29 -17.49 -25.23
CA SER A 232 -2.22 -16.65 -24.66
C SER A 232 -0.95 -16.67 -25.50
N LYS A 233 -0.64 -17.79 -26.18
CA LYS A 233 0.45 -17.85 -27.17
C LYS A 233 0.32 -16.80 -28.27
N ARG A 234 -0.91 -16.43 -28.64
CA ARG A 234 -1.19 -15.37 -29.64
C ARG A 234 -0.73 -13.97 -29.19
N TRP A 235 -0.54 -13.77 -27.89
CA TRP A 235 -0.01 -12.54 -27.29
C TRP A 235 1.48 -12.66 -26.91
N GLY A 236 2.14 -13.72 -27.37
CA GLY A 236 3.56 -13.97 -27.14
C GLY A 236 3.85 -14.98 -26.01
N PRO A 237 5.04 -15.60 -26.04
CA PRO A 237 5.40 -16.70 -25.13
C PRO A 237 5.46 -16.29 -23.66
N ASN A 238 5.74 -15.02 -23.36
CA ASN A 238 5.88 -14.53 -21.98
C ASN A 238 4.53 -14.47 -21.23
N LEU A 239 3.40 -14.45 -21.93
CA LEU A 239 2.08 -14.46 -21.28
C LEU A 239 1.65 -15.88 -20.88
N VAL A 240 2.26 -16.92 -21.46
CA VAL A 240 1.89 -18.32 -21.21
C VAL A 240 2.10 -18.73 -19.74
N PRO A 241 3.25 -18.44 -19.09
CA PRO A 241 3.42 -18.74 -17.66
C PRO A 241 2.38 -18.08 -16.76
N GLU A 242 1.98 -16.83 -17.03
CA GLU A 242 0.91 -16.17 -16.26
C GLU A 242 -0.43 -16.90 -16.42
N THR A 243 -0.78 -17.30 -17.64
CA THR A 243 -1.98 -18.11 -17.90
C THR A 243 -1.93 -19.46 -17.16
N LEU A 244 -0.78 -20.12 -17.14
CA LEU A 244 -0.59 -21.39 -16.42
C LEU A 244 -0.73 -21.21 -14.90
N PHE A 245 -0.19 -20.12 -14.33
CA PHE A 245 -0.38 -19.80 -12.92
C PHE A 245 -1.85 -19.55 -12.56
N GLN A 246 -2.59 -18.87 -13.43
CA GLN A 246 -4.03 -18.68 -13.26
C GLN A 246 -4.79 -20.01 -13.30
N ILE A 247 -4.47 -20.87 -14.27
CA ILE A 247 -5.06 -22.22 -14.38
C ILE A 247 -4.79 -23.02 -13.12
N ALA A 248 -3.53 -23.10 -12.67
CA ALA A 248 -3.16 -23.81 -11.45
C ALA A 248 -3.89 -23.25 -10.22
N THR A 249 -4.03 -21.93 -10.13
CA THR A 249 -4.76 -21.26 -9.04
C THR A 249 -6.23 -21.66 -8.99
N LEU A 250 -6.90 -21.70 -10.15
CA LEU A 250 -8.32 -22.03 -10.26
C LEU A 250 -8.63 -23.52 -10.03
N THR A 251 -7.69 -24.42 -10.37
CA THR A 251 -7.95 -25.86 -10.34
C THR A 251 -7.33 -26.61 -9.16
N LYS A 252 -6.36 -26.02 -8.43
CA LYS A 252 -5.61 -26.70 -7.35
C LYS A 252 -6.50 -27.30 -6.25
N SER A 253 -7.58 -26.61 -5.88
CA SER A 253 -8.39 -26.93 -4.70
C SER A 253 -9.46 -27.99 -4.94
N SER A 254 -9.75 -28.34 -6.21
CA SER A 254 -10.77 -29.30 -6.58
C SER A 254 -10.15 -30.67 -6.89
N PRO A 255 -10.53 -31.75 -6.18
CA PRO A 255 -9.99 -33.09 -6.41
C PRO A 255 -10.09 -33.53 -7.88
N GLU A 256 -11.18 -33.19 -8.56
CA GLU A 256 -11.48 -33.56 -9.94
C GLU A 256 -10.51 -32.93 -10.95
N TYR A 257 -10.02 -31.71 -10.68
CA TYR A 257 -9.22 -30.92 -11.62
C TYR A 257 -7.73 -30.85 -11.24
N ARG A 258 -7.33 -31.60 -10.21
CA ARG A 258 -5.97 -31.58 -9.66
C ARG A 258 -4.89 -31.95 -10.68
N SER A 259 -5.20 -32.83 -11.63
CA SER A 259 -4.31 -33.18 -12.76
C SER A 259 -3.98 -31.97 -13.64
N ILE A 260 -4.95 -31.08 -13.87
CA ILE A 260 -4.78 -29.84 -14.63
C ILE A 260 -3.82 -28.91 -13.87
N ALA A 261 -4.01 -28.75 -12.56
CA ALA A 261 -3.12 -27.92 -11.74
C ALA A 261 -1.68 -28.42 -11.79
N ARG A 262 -1.46 -29.73 -11.60
CA ARG A 262 -0.12 -30.33 -11.68
C ARG A 262 0.52 -30.10 -13.05
N SER A 263 -0.22 -30.38 -14.13
CA SER A 263 0.28 -30.17 -15.49
C SER A 263 0.65 -28.71 -15.77
N ALA A 264 -0.12 -27.75 -15.25
CA ALA A 264 0.19 -26.33 -15.40
C ALA A 264 1.48 -25.95 -14.65
N LEU A 265 1.66 -26.43 -13.42
CA LEU A 265 2.88 -26.23 -12.63
C LEU A 265 4.11 -26.84 -13.32
N ASP A 266 4.00 -28.03 -13.88
CA ASP A 266 5.10 -28.67 -14.62
C ASP A 266 5.47 -27.86 -15.88
N GLN A 267 4.49 -27.42 -16.67
CA GLN A 267 4.72 -26.60 -17.85
C GLN A 267 5.40 -25.26 -17.54
N ILE A 268 5.11 -24.64 -16.38
CA ILE A 268 5.81 -23.42 -15.96
C ILE A 268 7.31 -23.68 -15.82
N LYS A 269 7.71 -24.78 -15.18
CA LYS A 269 9.14 -25.14 -15.03
C LYS A 269 9.79 -25.41 -16.37
N GLU A 270 9.08 -26.06 -17.29
CA GLU A 270 9.58 -26.33 -18.64
C GLU A 270 9.80 -25.05 -19.47
N ILE A 271 8.86 -24.09 -19.39
CA ILE A 271 8.91 -22.85 -20.18
C ILE A 271 9.94 -21.87 -19.60
N VAL A 272 9.93 -21.68 -18.28
CA VAL A 272 10.78 -20.68 -17.60
C VAL A 272 12.20 -21.20 -17.41
N GLY A 273 12.36 -22.52 -17.26
CA GLY A 273 13.63 -23.17 -16.99
C GLY A 273 13.98 -23.24 -15.50
N GLU A 274 14.82 -24.21 -15.15
CA GLU A 274 15.32 -24.39 -13.77
C GLU A 274 16.82 -24.00 -13.67
N PRO A 275 17.23 -23.28 -12.60
CA PRO A 275 16.39 -22.78 -11.50
C PRO A 275 15.44 -21.66 -11.93
N LEU A 276 14.24 -21.62 -11.34
CA LEU A 276 13.27 -20.55 -11.59
C LEU A 276 13.84 -19.19 -11.09
N PRO A 277 13.62 -18.08 -11.82
CA PRO A 277 13.87 -16.74 -11.30
C PRO A 277 13.09 -16.50 -10.00
N ASP A 278 13.61 -15.65 -9.10
CA ASP A 278 13.06 -15.47 -7.75
C ASP A 278 11.56 -15.15 -7.75
N SER A 279 11.10 -14.29 -8.66
CA SER A 279 9.68 -13.89 -8.81
C SER A 279 8.76 -15.08 -9.16
N TYR A 280 9.26 -16.00 -9.99
CA TYR A 280 8.56 -17.24 -10.34
C TYR A 280 8.63 -18.26 -9.21
N ALA A 281 9.81 -18.46 -8.62
CA ALA A 281 10.03 -19.40 -7.52
C ALA A 281 9.12 -19.08 -6.33
N GLU A 282 8.97 -17.81 -6.01
CA GLU A 282 8.10 -17.29 -4.95
C GLU A 282 6.62 -17.65 -5.17
N ARG A 283 6.04 -17.30 -6.33
CA ARG A 283 4.65 -17.69 -6.65
C ARG A 283 4.48 -19.20 -6.76
N MET A 284 5.51 -19.89 -7.27
CA MET A 284 5.52 -21.34 -7.40
C MET A 284 5.47 -22.04 -6.04
N ASP A 285 6.28 -21.61 -5.08
CA ASP A 285 6.33 -22.19 -3.73
C ASP A 285 5.01 -22.02 -2.99
N LEU A 286 4.37 -20.85 -3.09
CA LEU A 286 3.04 -20.62 -2.54
C LEU A 286 2.01 -21.58 -3.17
N LEU A 287 1.96 -21.65 -4.50
CA LEU A 287 0.97 -22.45 -5.22
C LEU A 287 1.19 -23.96 -5.05
N GLU A 288 2.43 -24.44 -5.07
CA GLU A 288 2.76 -25.84 -4.77
C GLU A 288 2.36 -26.19 -3.34
N SER A 289 2.60 -25.31 -2.37
CA SER A 289 2.18 -25.56 -0.98
C SER A 289 0.66 -25.65 -0.86
N GLN A 290 -0.09 -24.74 -1.49
CA GLN A 290 -1.56 -24.77 -1.51
C GLN A 290 -2.11 -25.97 -2.28
N TYR A 291 -1.44 -26.39 -3.35
CA TYR A 291 -1.74 -27.63 -4.05
C TYR A 291 -1.56 -28.83 -3.13
N LEU A 292 -0.45 -28.96 -2.41
CA LEU A 292 -0.23 -30.05 -1.47
C LEU A 292 -1.27 -30.06 -0.33
N LEU A 293 -1.59 -28.89 0.23
CA LEU A 293 -2.62 -28.71 1.27
C LEU A 293 -4.03 -29.12 0.86
N SER A 294 -4.34 -29.10 -0.43
CA SER A 294 -5.64 -29.51 -0.97
C SER A 294 -5.70 -30.99 -1.37
N SER A 295 -4.63 -31.76 -1.17
CA SER A 295 -4.60 -33.20 -1.42
C SER A 295 -5.48 -33.98 -0.43
N ASP A 296 -5.95 -35.16 -0.80
CA ASP A 296 -6.53 -36.14 0.15
C ASP A 296 -5.45 -36.92 0.92
N SER A 297 -4.18 -36.83 0.50
CA SER A 297 -3.05 -37.46 1.18
C SER A 297 -2.65 -36.67 2.42
N ALA A 298 -2.70 -37.30 3.59
CA ALA A 298 -2.23 -36.71 4.84
C ALA A 298 -0.73 -36.35 4.79
N GLU A 299 0.08 -37.11 4.04
CA GLU A 299 1.49 -36.84 3.84
C GLU A 299 1.70 -35.58 2.99
N ASP A 300 0.95 -35.42 1.90
CA ASP A 300 0.98 -34.21 1.08
C ASP A 300 0.53 -33.00 1.90
N GLN A 301 -0.57 -33.13 2.64
CA GLN A 301 -1.08 -32.04 3.48
C GLN A 301 -0.07 -31.62 4.54
N GLN A 302 0.61 -32.57 5.18
CA GLN A 302 1.68 -32.26 6.13
C GLN A 302 2.84 -31.54 5.42
N SER A 303 3.33 -32.07 4.31
CA SER A 303 4.43 -31.48 3.55
C SER A 303 4.09 -30.07 3.05
N GLY A 304 2.87 -29.86 2.54
CA GLY A 304 2.37 -28.56 2.12
C GLY A 304 2.28 -27.57 3.27
N GLY A 305 1.85 -28.02 4.46
CA GLY A 305 1.81 -27.20 5.67
C GLY A 305 3.19 -26.77 6.15
N GLU A 306 4.18 -27.67 6.15
CA GLU A 306 5.56 -27.38 6.52
C GLU A 306 6.24 -26.44 5.51
N LYS A 307 6.03 -26.67 4.21
CA LYS A 307 6.54 -25.79 3.14
C LYS A 307 5.94 -24.39 3.26
N LEU A 308 4.63 -24.29 3.50
CA LEU A 308 3.96 -23.00 3.65
C LEU A 308 4.38 -22.25 4.91
N GLN A 309 4.58 -22.95 6.03
CA GLN A 309 5.12 -22.33 7.25
C GLN A 309 6.51 -21.74 7.00
N THR A 310 7.38 -22.48 6.31
CA THR A 310 8.73 -22.00 5.94
C THR A 310 8.64 -20.78 5.03
N PHE A 311 7.79 -20.83 4.00
CA PHE A 311 7.54 -19.72 3.07
C PHE A 311 7.08 -18.44 3.79
N LEU A 312 6.25 -18.58 4.83
CA LEU A 312 5.70 -17.45 5.58
C LEU A 312 6.66 -16.85 6.61
N VAL A 313 7.82 -17.46 6.89
CA VAL A 313 8.85 -16.87 7.76
C VAL A 313 9.41 -15.60 7.13
N ASP A 314 9.80 -15.68 5.85
CA ASP A 314 10.35 -14.53 5.12
C ASP A 314 9.24 -13.63 4.54
N ARG A 315 7.99 -14.10 4.57
CA ARG A 315 6.82 -13.41 4.01
C ARG A 315 5.67 -13.38 5.02
N PRO A 316 5.87 -12.72 6.19
CA PRO A 316 4.92 -12.78 7.28
C PRO A 316 3.56 -12.16 6.96
N PHE A 317 3.42 -11.45 5.83
CA PHE A 317 2.22 -10.75 5.41
C PHE A 317 1.58 -11.30 4.13
N GLU A 318 2.01 -12.46 3.63
CA GLU A 318 1.36 -13.08 2.47
C GLU A 318 -0.01 -13.67 2.86
N ILE A 319 -1.07 -12.91 2.56
CA ILE A 319 -2.44 -13.14 3.01
C ILE A 319 -2.95 -14.52 2.56
N ASN A 320 -2.72 -14.93 1.31
CA ASN A 320 -3.30 -16.17 0.80
C ASN A 320 -2.68 -17.41 1.44
N GLY A 321 -1.40 -17.35 1.74
CA GLY A 321 -0.65 -18.37 2.47
C GLY A 321 -1.09 -18.45 3.91
N LEU A 322 -1.29 -17.31 4.59
CA LEU A 322 -1.85 -17.28 5.94
C LEU A 322 -3.26 -17.90 5.98
N ILE A 323 -4.15 -17.53 5.04
CA ILE A 323 -5.50 -18.11 4.95
C ILE A 323 -5.42 -19.63 4.71
N ALA A 324 -4.59 -20.07 3.76
CA ALA A 324 -4.45 -21.49 3.43
C ALA A 324 -3.91 -22.30 4.62
N LEU A 325 -2.92 -21.77 5.34
CA LEU A 325 -2.35 -22.41 6.52
C LEU A 325 -3.35 -22.47 7.69
N ALA A 326 -4.06 -21.36 7.96
CA ALA A 326 -5.09 -21.31 9.00
C ALA A 326 -6.23 -22.30 8.71
N THR A 327 -6.69 -22.34 7.46
CA THR A 327 -7.74 -23.26 7.01
C THR A 327 -7.28 -24.71 7.14
N HIS A 328 -6.03 -25.02 6.81
CA HIS A 328 -5.47 -26.35 7.00
C HIS A 328 -5.43 -26.75 8.48
N PHE A 329 -5.00 -25.87 9.37
CA PHE A 329 -5.01 -26.11 10.82
C PHE A 329 -6.43 -26.32 11.36
N GLU A 330 -7.40 -25.54 10.89
CA GLU A 330 -8.80 -25.71 11.25
C GLU A 330 -9.32 -27.10 10.81
N LYS A 331 -9.07 -27.50 9.56
CA LYS A 331 -9.44 -28.83 9.01
C LYS A 331 -8.79 -30.00 9.75
N THR A 332 -7.55 -29.82 10.21
CA THR A 332 -6.77 -30.86 10.92
C THR A 332 -6.94 -30.81 12.44
N ASN A 333 -7.95 -30.07 12.94
CA ASN A 333 -8.31 -29.92 14.35
C ASN A 333 -7.20 -29.31 15.23
N LYS A 334 -6.30 -28.51 14.62
CA LYS A 334 -5.29 -27.67 15.27
C LYS A 334 -5.86 -26.26 15.50
N LYS A 335 -6.91 -26.19 16.33
CA LYS A 335 -7.74 -24.98 16.49
C LYS A 335 -6.98 -23.79 17.05
N GLU A 336 -6.03 -24.01 17.95
CA GLU A 336 -5.27 -22.93 18.57
C GLU A 336 -4.32 -22.27 17.55
N GLU A 337 -3.68 -23.06 16.69
CA GLU A 337 -2.82 -22.60 15.61
C GLU A 337 -3.62 -21.86 14.54
N ALA A 338 -4.81 -22.36 14.18
CA ALA A 338 -5.74 -21.66 13.29
C ALA A 338 -6.18 -20.31 13.89
N LEU A 339 -6.58 -20.30 15.17
CA LEU A 339 -6.99 -19.09 15.89
C LEU A 339 -5.89 -18.02 15.89
N LYS A 340 -4.63 -18.40 16.13
CA LYS A 340 -3.48 -17.47 16.08
C LYS A 340 -3.36 -16.79 14.72
N ILE A 341 -3.44 -17.57 13.63
CA ILE A 341 -3.30 -17.02 12.27
C ILE A 341 -4.52 -16.17 11.87
N TYR A 342 -5.74 -16.62 12.17
CA TYR A 342 -6.93 -15.81 11.90
C TYR A 342 -6.94 -14.51 12.72
N SER A 343 -6.44 -14.53 13.96
CA SER A 343 -6.30 -13.33 14.78
C SER A 343 -5.31 -12.36 14.15
N LYS A 344 -4.13 -12.84 13.72
CA LYS A 344 -3.17 -12.07 12.94
C LYS A 344 -3.83 -11.43 11.71
N LEU A 345 -4.57 -12.20 10.92
CA LEU A 345 -5.27 -11.71 9.73
C LEU A 345 -6.34 -10.64 10.09
N ALA A 346 -7.10 -10.84 11.16
CA ALA A 346 -8.15 -9.93 11.60
C ALA A 346 -7.61 -8.57 12.06
N VAL A 347 -6.39 -8.54 12.59
CA VAL A 347 -5.76 -7.32 13.15
C VAL A 347 -4.58 -6.82 12.34
N LEU A 348 -4.30 -7.38 11.15
CA LEU A 348 -3.10 -7.04 10.41
C LEU A 348 -3.09 -5.55 10.02
N PRO A 349 -2.14 -4.73 10.52
CA PRO A 349 -2.18 -3.29 10.31
C PRO A 349 -2.13 -2.95 8.82
N GLY A 350 -3.03 -2.08 8.33
CA GLY A 350 -3.08 -1.71 6.92
C GLY A 350 -3.64 -2.77 5.97
N LEU A 351 -3.74 -4.03 6.39
CA LEU A 351 -3.99 -5.17 5.50
C LEU A 351 -5.18 -6.04 5.90
N SER A 352 -5.70 -5.93 7.14
CA SER A 352 -6.81 -6.76 7.63
C SER A 352 -8.05 -6.70 6.72
N ARG A 353 -8.33 -5.54 6.13
CA ARG A 353 -9.43 -5.35 5.18
C ARG A 353 -9.20 -5.95 3.80
N MET A 354 -7.95 -6.28 3.47
CA MET A 354 -7.59 -6.98 2.23
C MET A 354 -7.75 -8.50 2.34
N VAL A 355 -7.95 -9.04 3.55
CA VAL A 355 -8.07 -10.49 3.78
C VAL A 355 -9.30 -11.13 3.10
N GLY A 356 -10.29 -10.32 2.72
CA GLY A 356 -11.46 -10.81 1.99
C GLY A 356 -12.26 -11.86 2.76
N ALA A 357 -13.03 -12.65 2.03
CA ALA A 357 -13.87 -13.70 2.61
C ALA A 357 -13.12 -15.04 2.68
N ILE A 358 -13.20 -15.70 3.83
CA ILE A 358 -12.55 -16.97 4.14
C ILE A 358 -13.60 -18.09 4.11
N PRO A 359 -13.31 -19.26 3.51
CA PRO A 359 -14.23 -20.40 3.50
C PRO A 359 -14.68 -20.81 4.91
N ASN A 360 -15.99 -20.99 5.08
CA ASN A 360 -16.54 -21.57 6.29
C ASN A 360 -16.56 -23.10 6.15
N LEU A 361 -15.95 -23.82 7.09
CA LEU A 361 -15.85 -25.28 7.02
C LEU A 361 -17.13 -25.98 7.53
N ASP A 362 -17.88 -25.30 8.40
CA ASP A 362 -19.06 -25.83 9.09
C ASP A 362 -20.38 -25.22 8.55
N GLY A 363 -20.33 -24.40 7.49
CA GLY A 363 -21.50 -23.74 6.94
C GLY A 363 -21.30 -23.22 5.51
N ASP A 364 -22.39 -22.76 4.90
CA ASP A 364 -22.43 -22.42 3.47
C ASP A 364 -21.90 -21.00 3.15
N GLU A 365 -21.95 -20.08 4.12
CA GLU A 365 -21.54 -18.68 3.91
C GLU A 365 -20.08 -18.44 4.33
N PRO A 366 -19.24 -17.86 3.46
CA PRO A 366 -17.91 -17.40 3.81
C PRO A 366 -17.91 -16.41 4.98
N GLN A 367 -16.82 -16.39 5.75
CA GLN A 367 -16.65 -15.56 6.94
C GLN A 367 -15.49 -14.59 6.79
N THR A 368 -15.54 -13.46 7.48
CA THR A 368 -14.37 -12.59 7.69
C THR A 368 -13.37 -13.25 8.64
N ALA A 369 -12.12 -12.77 8.65
CA ALA A 369 -11.13 -13.21 9.63
C ALA A 369 -11.61 -12.99 11.08
N LEU A 370 -12.26 -11.86 11.37
CA LEU A 370 -12.82 -11.60 12.70
C LEU A 370 -13.90 -12.62 13.08
N GLN A 371 -14.82 -12.93 12.17
CA GLN A 371 -15.85 -13.96 12.41
C GLN A 371 -15.23 -15.34 12.64
N LYS A 372 -14.13 -15.68 11.96
CA LYS A 372 -13.35 -16.92 12.22
C LYS A 372 -12.72 -16.92 13.62
N VAL A 373 -12.18 -15.80 14.06
CA VAL A 373 -11.69 -15.65 15.44
C VAL A 373 -12.83 -15.82 16.44
N GLU A 374 -13.97 -15.15 16.23
CA GLU A 374 -15.13 -15.22 17.11
C GLU A 374 -15.71 -16.64 17.21
N SER A 375 -15.68 -17.41 16.12
CA SER A 375 -16.16 -18.80 16.12
C SER A 375 -15.21 -19.77 16.80
N LEU A 376 -13.89 -19.57 16.68
CA LEU A 376 -12.88 -20.46 17.25
C LEU A 376 -12.48 -20.11 18.68
N SER A 377 -12.62 -18.84 19.08
CA SER A 377 -12.20 -18.35 20.40
C SER A 377 -13.30 -18.56 21.44
N GLU A 378 -12.88 -19.05 22.61
CA GLU A 378 -13.72 -19.06 23.82
C GLU A 378 -13.87 -17.65 24.43
N LYS A 379 -12.96 -16.72 24.09
CA LYS A 379 -12.97 -15.34 24.58
C LYS A 379 -14.12 -14.55 23.96
N LYS A 380 -14.73 -13.66 24.73
CA LYS A 380 -15.83 -12.77 24.31
C LYS A 380 -15.67 -11.36 24.89
N GLY A 381 -16.33 -10.37 24.29
CA GLY A 381 -16.32 -8.98 24.75
C GLY A 381 -14.91 -8.43 24.97
N ASP A 382 -14.68 -7.80 26.12
CA ASP A 382 -13.40 -7.19 26.48
C ASP A 382 -12.22 -8.19 26.52
N GLU A 383 -12.47 -9.46 26.82
CA GLU A 383 -11.42 -10.48 26.81
C GLU A 383 -10.95 -10.78 25.38
N LEU A 384 -11.89 -10.82 24.42
CA LEU A 384 -11.56 -10.99 23.01
C LEU A 384 -10.84 -9.75 22.48
N THR A 385 -11.31 -8.56 22.85
CA THR A 385 -10.70 -7.29 22.46
C THR A 385 -9.23 -7.24 22.88
N ARG A 386 -8.95 -7.52 24.16
CA ARG A 386 -7.58 -7.55 24.67
C ARG A 386 -6.70 -8.59 23.96
N TYR A 387 -7.24 -9.76 23.67
CA TYR A 387 -6.51 -10.79 22.92
C TYR A 387 -6.17 -10.34 21.49
N LEU A 388 -7.08 -9.63 20.82
CA LEU A 388 -6.85 -9.05 19.50
C LEU A 388 -5.84 -7.90 19.56
N ASP A 389 -5.82 -7.11 20.63
CA ASP A 389 -4.84 -6.04 20.81
C ASP A 389 -3.44 -6.60 21.10
N GLU A 390 -3.33 -7.68 21.89
CA GLU A 390 -2.07 -8.41 22.08
C GLU A 390 -1.56 -9.01 20.75
N ALA A 391 -2.46 -9.58 19.94
CA ALA A 391 -2.12 -10.06 18.61
C ALA A 391 -1.68 -8.90 17.71
N TYR A 392 -2.39 -7.78 17.73
CA TYR A 392 -2.06 -6.57 16.99
C TYR A 392 -0.67 -6.07 17.34
N GLU A 393 -0.36 -5.86 18.62
CA GLU A 393 0.95 -5.36 19.05
C GLU A 393 2.09 -6.25 18.56
N LYS A 394 1.91 -7.57 18.63
CA LYS A 394 2.93 -8.52 18.15
C LYS A 394 3.21 -8.35 16.65
N GLU A 395 2.16 -8.20 15.85
CA GLU A 395 2.30 -8.09 14.38
C GLU A 395 2.70 -6.68 13.93
N ALA A 396 2.26 -5.66 14.66
CA ALA A 396 2.57 -4.25 14.43
C ALA A 396 4.04 -3.92 14.64
N PHE A 397 4.69 -4.59 15.61
CA PHE A 397 6.05 -4.32 16.04
C PHE A 397 6.96 -5.55 15.93
N TYR A 398 6.70 -6.41 14.94
CA TYR A 398 7.45 -7.66 14.72
C TYR A 398 8.97 -7.46 14.55
N PHE A 399 9.36 -6.26 14.12
CA PHE A 399 10.74 -5.85 13.86
C PHE A 399 11.46 -5.25 15.08
N VAL A 400 10.75 -5.05 16.20
CA VAL A 400 11.35 -4.47 17.41
C VAL A 400 11.92 -5.58 18.28
N GLU A 401 13.24 -5.60 18.43
CA GLU A 401 13.90 -6.56 19.32
C GLU A 401 13.75 -6.17 20.80
N PRO A 402 13.62 -7.14 21.72
CA PRO A 402 13.64 -6.86 23.15
C PRO A 402 14.96 -6.21 23.59
N GLN A 403 14.86 -5.09 24.30
CA GLN A 403 16.01 -4.37 24.87
C GLN A 403 16.54 -5.06 26.13
N ASP A 404 17.76 -5.58 26.09
CA ASP A 404 18.46 -6.09 27.29
C ASP A 404 19.07 -4.96 28.15
N GLN A 405 19.37 -3.80 27.55
CA GLN A 405 20.05 -2.69 28.21
C GLN A 405 19.48 -1.34 27.76
N LYS A 406 19.00 -0.55 28.71
CA LYS A 406 18.52 0.80 28.44
C LYS A 406 19.67 1.76 28.13
N PRO A 407 19.48 2.74 27.24
CA PRO A 407 20.48 3.77 26.98
C PRO A 407 20.79 4.58 28.25
N THR A 408 22.06 4.95 28.43
CA THR A 408 22.45 5.86 29.52
C THR A 408 22.10 7.29 29.13
N LEU A 409 21.27 7.95 29.94
CA LEU A 409 20.78 9.31 29.70
C LEU A 409 21.56 10.34 30.52
N LYS A 410 21.94 11.47 29.91
CA LYS A 410 22.57 12.61 30.60
C LYS A 410 21.53 13.47 31.32
N GLU A 411 21.86 14.01 32.49
CA GLU A 411 20.96 14.86 33.29
C GLU A 411 20.52 16.15 32.58
N ASN A 412 21.40 16.80 31.80
CA ASN A 412 21.12 18.07 31.11
C ASN A 412 20.69 17.90 29.65
N ARG A 413 20.18 16.71 29.30
CA ARG A 413 19.76 16.41 27.93
C ARG A 413 18.49 17.17 27.53
N LYS A 414 18.35 17.37 26.22
CA LYS A 414 17.09 17.68 25.55
C LYS A 414 16.28 16.40 25.41
N ILE A 415 14.97 16.46 25.64
CA ILE A 415 14.06 15.38 25.27
C ILE A 415 13.66 15.59 23.81
N PRO A 416 13.95 14.65 22.88
CA PRO A 416 13.51 14.77 21.50
C PRO A 416 11.98 14.77 21.41
N LEU A 417 11.41 15.72 20.67
CA LEU A 417 10.00 15.76 20.33
C LEU A 417 9.82 15.30 18.88
N LEU A 418 9.01 14.27 18.68
CA LEU A 418 8.62 13.73 17.39
C LEU A 418 7.13 14.03 17.18
N GLU A 419 6.81 14.80 16.16
CA GLU A 419 5.43 15.18 15.81
C GLU A 419 5.06 14.47 14.50
N LEU A 420 4.14 13.51 14.56
CA LEU A 420 3.61 12.82 13.39
C LEU A 420 2.23 13.36 13.03
N PHE A 421 2.08 13.83 11.81
CA PHE A 421 0.79 14.17 11.23
C PHE A 421 0.27 12.96 10.46
N THR A 422 -0.88 12.42 10.88
CA THR A 422 -1.40 11.12 10.42
C THR A 422 -2.92 11.20 10.19
N GLY A 423 -3.55 10.08 9.83
CA GLY A 423 -5.00 9.93 9.78
C GLY A 423 -5.45 8.48 9.93
N SER A 424 -6.52 8.24 10.67
CA SER A 424 -7.14 6.93 10.90
C SER A 424 -7.71 6.28 9.64
N ALA A 425 -7.97 7.09 8.60
CA ALA A 425 -8.41 6.64 7.28
C ALA A 425 -7.35 6.88 6.19
N CYS A 426 -6.08 7.03 6.57
CA CYS A 426 -4.94 7.20 5.68
C CYS A 426 -4.17 5.87 5.55
N PRO A 427 -4.31 5.12 4.44
CA PRO A 427 -3.56 3.88 4.23
C PRO A 427 -2.03 4.04 4.28
N PRO A 428 -1.40 5.05 3.64
CA PRO A 428 0.06 5.18 3.71
C PRO A 428 0.55 5.67 5.07
N CYS A 429 -0.33 6.06 6.00
CA CYS A 429 0.09 6.50 7.33
C CYS A 429 0.49 5.33 8.24
N VAL A 430 0.04 4.10 7.93
CA VAL A 430 0.27 2.90 8.75
C VAL A 430 1.76 2.71 9.04
N ALA A 431 2.63 2.80 8.03
CA ALA A 431 4.05 2.58 8.26
C ALA A 431 4.68 3.62 9.20
N GLY A 432 4.28 4.89 9.07
CA GLY A 432 4.78 5.97 9.92
C GLY A 432 4.32 5.85 11.37
N ASP A 433 3.05 5.48 11.59
CA ASP A 433 2.53 5.22 12.95
C ASP A 433 3.27 4.07 13.63
N LEU A 434 3.49 2.96 12.90
CA LEU A 434 4.18 1.78 13.43
C LEU A 434 5.68 2.00 13.64
N ALA A 435 6.36 2.67 12.71
CA ALA A 435 7.78 3.00 12.88
C ALA A 435 7.99 3.88 14.11
N LEU A 436 7.11 4.87 14.32
CA LEU A 436 7.18 5.74 15.48
C LEU A 436 6.84 5.01 16.79
N GLY A 437 5.84 4.13 16.79
CA GLY A 437 5.55 3.27 17.95
C GLY A 437 6.70 2.31 18.26
N GLY A 438 7.41 1.82 17.22
CA GLY A 438 8.64 1.04 17.40
C GLY A 438 9.73 1.83 18.11
N LEU A 439 9.93 3.10 17.73
CA LEU A 439 10.86 4.00 18.43
C LEU A 439 10.44 4.29 19.87
N GLU A 440 9.15 4.30 20.19
CA GLU A 440 8.68 4.45 21.57
C GLU A 440 8.89 3.19 22.41
N LYS A 441 8.89 2.00 21.79
CA LYS A 441 9.28 0.76 22.47
C LYS A 441 10.79 0.72 22.73
N GLU A 442 11.59 1.23 21.80
CA GLU A 442 13.05 1.37 21.93
C GLU A 442 13.45 2.44 22.95
N PHE A 443 12.85 3.63 22.85
CA PHE A 443 13.13 4.81 23.68
C PHE A 443 11.84 5.25 24.40
N PRO A 444 11.42 4.57 25.47
CA PRO A 444 10.15 4.87 26.14
C PRO A 444 10.14 6.27 26.76
N SER A 445 8.97 6.91 26.82
CA SER A 445 8.82 8.21 27.49
C SER A 445 9.36 8.18 28.93
N PRO A 446 10.14 9.18 29.38
CA PRO A 446 10.44 10.46 28.71
C PRO A 446 11.78 10.48 27.94
N GLU A 447 12.26 9.34 27.42
CA GLU A 447 13.47 9.27 26.58
C GLU A 447 13.27 9.97 25.22
N ILE A 448 12.09 9.78 24.64
CA ILE A 448 11.54 10.66 23.60
C ILE A 448 10.08 10.99 23.95
N ILE A 449 9.53 11.97 23.27
CA ILE A 449 8.09 12.25 23.27
C ILE A 449 7.65 12.21 21.81
N ALA A 450 6.79 11.26 21.47
CA ALA A 450 6.18 11.16 20.16
C ALA A 450 4.69 11.44 20.26
N VAL A 451 4.17 12.37 19.46
CA VAL A 451 2.76 12.78 19.48
C VAL A 451 2.17 12.66 18.08
N ARG A 452 0.89 12.28 18.02
CA ARG A 452 0.14 12.16 16.76
C ARG A 452 -0.90 13.26 16.64
N TYR A 453 -0.83 14.01 15.55
CA TYR A 453 -1.82 14.99 15.14
C TYR A 453 -2.64 14.40 13.99
N HIS A 454 -3.83 13.90 14.32
CA HIS A 454 -4.76 13.37 13.34
C HIS A 454 -5.32 14.49 12.44
N GLN A 455 -5.50 14.20 11.16
CA GLN A 455 -5.97 15.14 10.14
C GLN A 455 -7.16 14.55 9.37
N HIS A 456 -8.05 15.43 8.87
CA HIS A 456 -9.15 15.04 7.97
C HIS A 456 -8.69 14.73 6.52
N ILE A 457 -7.46 14.23 6.34
CA ILE A 457 -6.89 13.86 5.02
C ILE A 457 -6.24 12.46 5.04
N PRO A 458 -6.41 11.66 3.98
CA PRO A 458 -7.18 11.93 2.76
C PRO A 458 -8.70 11.83 2.95
N ARG A 459 -9.16 11.37 4.12
CA ARG A 459 -10.58 11.17 4.45
C ARG A 459 -10.88 11.74 5.84
N PRO A 460 -12.17 12.01 6.15
CA PRO A 460 -12.59 12.38 7.50
C PRO A 460 -12.07 11.43 8.57
N ASP A 461 -11.47 12.01 9.60
CA ASP A 461 -10.94 11.29 10.76
C ASP A 461 -11.60 11.77 12.08
N PRO A 462 -12.20 10.87 12.89
CA PRO A 462 -12.85 11.22 14.16
C PRO A 462 -11.88 11.58 15.30
N LEU A 463 -10.57 11.41 15.11
CA LEU A 463 -9.54 11.79 16.09
C LEU A 463 -8.95 13.19 15.84
N THR A 464 -9.38 13.87 14.77
CA THR A 464 -8.92 15.22 14.42
C THR A 464 -9.54 16.29 15.32
N ASN A 465 -8.82 17.40 15.50
CA ASN A 465 -9.32 18.64 16.08
C ASN A 465 -8.68 19.84 15.37
N SER A 466 -9.28 21.02 15.57
CA SER A 466 -8.86 22.27 14.94
C SER A 466 -7.42 22.67 15.27
N ASP A 467 -6.93 22.37 16.47
CA ASP A 467 -5.55 22.65 16.86
C ASP A 467 -4.54 21.75 16.13
N SER A 468 -4.91 20.50 15.87
CA SER A 468 -4.10 19.56 15.07
C SER A 468 -3.98 20.02 13.62
N GLU A 469 -5.06 20.51 13.02
CA GLU A 469 -5.04 21.10 11.68
C GLU A 469 -4.19 22.39 11.65
N ALA A 470 -4.36 23.27 12.64
CA ALA A 470 -3.56 24.50 12.73
C ALA A 470 -2.06 24.21 12.93
N ARG A 471 -1.71 23.17 13.71
CA ARG A 471 -0.33 22.73 13.89
C ARG A 471 0.26 22.14 12.61
N PHE A 472 -0.56 21.49 11.80
CA PHE A 472 -0.16 20.99 10.48
C PHE A 472 0.13 22.16 9.51
N SER A 473 -0.72 23.19 9.50
CA SER A 473 -0.51 24.40 8.69
C SER A 473 0.71 25.21 9.10
N TYR A 474 1.12 25.18 10.37
CA TYR A 474 2.39 25.78 10.82
C TYR A 474 3.61 25.21 10.06
N TYR A 475 3.56 23.94 9.67
CA TYR A 475 4.63 23.29 8.91
C TYR A 475 4.42 23.33 7.38
N GLY A 476 3.24 23.74 6.90
CA GLY A 476 2.96 24.03 5.49
C GLY A 476 2.10 22.99 4.76
N ASP A 477 1.28 22.20 5.47
CA ASP A 477 0.23 21.33 4.90
C ASP A 477 0.73 20.26 3.89
N GLY A 478 1.90 19.66 4.14
CA GLY A 478 2.63 18.80 3.17
C GLY A 478 2.06 17.40 2.86
N GLY A 479 0.83 17.09 3.29
CA GLY A 479 0.21 15.75 3.22
C GLY A 479 0.46 14.85 4.44
N THR A 480 -0.25 13.72 4.50
CA THR A 480 -0.09 12.69 5.53
C THR A 480 0.40 11.36 4.92
N PRO A 481 1.32 10.63 5.58
CA PRO A 481 1.97 11.01 6.83
C PRO A 481 3.09 12.05 6.64
N THR A 482 3.29 12.91 7.64
CA THR A 482 4.46 13.81 7.74
C THR A 482 5.07 13.71 9.13
N LEU A 483 6.36 13.40 9.23
CA LEU A 483 7.11 13.33 10.49
C LEU A 483 8.02 14.55 10.66
N ILE A 484 7.93 15.20 11.82
CA ILE A 484 8.77 16.31 12.22
C ILE A 484 9.55 15.93 13.49
N ILE A 485 10.88 16.00 13.46
CA ILE A 485 11.75 15.70 14.60
C ILE A 485 12.41 16.99 15.08
N ASN A 486 12.16 17.37 16.33
CA ASN A 486 12.61 18.62 16.93
C ASN A 486 12.32 19.86 16.04
N GLY A 487 11.17 19.85 15.37
CA GLY A 487 10.73 20.93 14.49
C GLY A 487 11.36 20.94 13.08
N ARG A 488 12.10 19.90 12.70
CA ARG A 488 12.64 19.70 11.36
C ARG A 488 11.93 18.53 10.66
N PRO A 489 11.55 18.67 9.36
CA PRO A 489 11.04 17.53 8.60
C PRO A 489 12.05 16.38 8.54
N ALA A 490 11.56 15.16 8.75
CA ALA A 490 12.30 13.93 8.52
C ALA A 490 12.10 13.43 7.08
N SER A 491 12.73 12.30 6.75
CA SER A 491 12.43 11.54 5.52
C SER A 491 10.96 11.13 5.48
N SER A 492 10.46 10.81 4.28
CA SER A 492 9.10 10.29 4.10
C SER A 492 8.93 8.99 4.87
N VAL A 493 7.85 8.88 5.65
CA VAL A 493 7.48 7.69 6.43
C VAL A 493 6.21 7.01 5.91
N GLY A 494 5.87 7.26 4.64
CA GLY A 494 4.70 6.70 4.00
C GLY A 494 4.83 5.21 3.69
N GLY A 495 3.75 4.45 3.83
CA GLY A 495 3.66 3.06 3.42
C GLY A 495 2.65 2.23 4.23
N PHE A 496 2.63 0.94 3.92
CA PHE A 496 1.92 -0.11 4.67
C PHE A 496 2.85 -0.78 5.70
N VAL A 497 2.31 -1.72 6.50
CA VAL A 497 3.04 -2.42 7.58
C VAL A 497 4.43 -2.95 7.20
N PHE A 498 4.62 -3.49 6.00
CA PHE A 498 5.90 -4.03 5.54
C PHE A 498 6.97 -2.96 5.22
N HIS A 499 6.62 -1.67 5.23
CA HIS A 499 7.60 -0.57 5.16
C HIS A 499 8.00 -0.05 6.56
N ALA A 500 7.27 -0.45 7.62
CA ALA A 500 7.48 0.10 8.95
C ALA A 500 8.88 -0.22 9.51
N GLU A 501 9.38 -1.43 9.25
CA GLU A 501 10.72 -1.86 9.64
C GLU A 501 11.81 -0.98 9.02
N ASN A 502 11.79 -0.77 7.70
CA ASN A 502 12.76 0.11 7.03
C ASN A 502 12.72 1.54 7.59
N HIS A 503 11.52 2.11 7.77
CA HIS A 503 11.38 3.44 8.35
C HIS A 503 11.88 3.49 9.80
N TYR A 504 11.64 2.45 10.60
CA TYR A 504 12.15 2.31 11.95
C TYR A 504 13.69 2.27 11.96
N GLU A 505 14.30 1.41 11.13
CA GLU A 505 15.75 1.29 11.01
C GLU A 505 16.43 2.60 10.55
N GLU A 506 15.80 3.35 9.65
CA GLU A 506 16.27 4.66 9.23
C GLU A 506 16.23 5.71 10.35
N LEU A 507 15.15 5.71 11.14
CA LEU A 507 14.92 6.69 12.20
C LEU A 507 15.69 6.37 13.49
N LEU A 508 15.92 5.10 13.79
CA LEU A 508 16.57 4.61 15.01
C LEU A 508 17.90 5.32 15.31
N PRO A 509 18.90 5.33 14.40
CA PRO A 509 20.17 6.01 14.66
C PRO A 509 20.03 7.53 14.74
N ILE A 510 19.08 8.12 14.00
CA ILE A 510 18.80 9.56 14.05
C ILE A 510 18.33 9.92 15.45
N VAL A 511 17.29 9.25 15.95
CA VAL A 511 16.73 9.49 17.29
C VAL A 511 17.74 9.16 18.38
N GLY A 512 18.45 8.04 18.27
CA GLY A 512 19.50 7.64 19.21
C GLY A 512 20.63 8.67 19.34
N SER A 513 20.93 9.44 18.30
CA SER A 513 21.89 10.55 18.38
C SER A 513 21.35 11.76 19.16
N LEU A 514 20.03 11.96 19.17
CA LEU A 514 19.36 13.12 19.77
C LEU A 514 19.12 12.94 21.27
N ILE A 515 18.94 11.71 21.76
CA ILE A 515 18.59 11.44 23.16
C ILE A 515 19.65 11.89 24.19
N ASN A 516 20.83 12.32 23.77
CA ASN A 516 21.87 12.83 24.68
C ASN A 516 22.43 14.19 24.26
N GLU A 517 21.74 14.90 23.37
CA GLU A 517 22.03 16.30 23.06
C GLU A 517 21.73 17.17 24.27
N PRO A 518 22.62 18.07 24.70
CA PRO A 518 22.36 18.95 25.83
C PRO A 518 21.38 20.07 25.46
N SER A 519 20.63 20.57 26.46
CA SER A 519 19.88 21.82 26.35
C SER A 519 20.16 22.74 27.53
N SER A 520 20.27 24.04 27.26
CA SER A 520 20.30 25.05 28.33
C SER A 520 18.90 25.43 28.80
N VAL A 521 17.86 25.05 28.06
CA VAL A 521 16.47 25.39 28.37
C VAL A 521 15.92 24.38 29.38
N VAL A 522 15.34 24.91 30.45
CA VAL A 522 14.70 24.12 31.52
C VAL A 522 13.21 24.42 31.49
N ILE A 523 12.40 23.36 31.48
CA ILE A 523 10.94 23.42 31.58
C ILE A 523 10.53 22.68 32.84
N ASN A 524 10.00 23.41 33.82
CA ASN A 524 9.37 22.83 35.00
C ASN A 524 7.87 22.75 34.73
N LEU A 525 7.38 21.54 34.47
CA LEU A 525 5.96 21.25 34.24
C LEU A 525 5.39 20.57 35.50
N ASP A 526 4.36 21.17 36.06
CA ASP A 526 3.51 20.60 37.11
C ASP A 526 2.09 20.50 36.56
N ALA A 527 1.57 19.28 36.46
CA ALA A 527 0.21 19.03 35.99
C ALA A 527 -0.47 18.04 36.93
N THR A 528 -1.68 18.37 37.37
CA THR A 528 -2.44 17.56 38.33
C THR A 528 -3.89 17.42 37.91
N ALA A 529 -4.49 16.28 38.26
CA ALA A 529 -5.91 16.02 38.11
C ALA A 529 -6.63 16.20 39.44
N GLU A 530 -7.73 16.95 39.42
CA GLU A 530 -8.65 17.13 40.55
C GLU A 530 -10.10 16.99 40.06
N GLY A 531 -10.67 15.79 40.15
CA GLY A 531 -12.02 15.51 39.65
C GLY A 531 -12.08 15.59 38.12
N ASP A 532 -12.82 16.58 37.61
CA ASP A 532 -12.96 16.88 36.17
C ASP A 532 -11.95 17.91 35.66
N LYS A 533 -11.06 18.41 36.53
CA LYS A 533 -10.16 19.54 36.23
C LYS A 533 -8.71 19.11 36.12
N MET A 534 -8.09 19.53 35.03
CA MET A 534 -6.64 19.48 34.85
C MET A 534 -6.04 20.83 35.20
N LYS A 535 -5.21 20.90 36.23
CA LYS A 535 -4.42 22.09 36.57
C LYS A 535 -3.05 21.96 35.92
N ILE A 536 -2.64 22.99 35.19
CA ILE A 536 -1.37 23.03 34.46
C ILE A 536 -0.60 24.26 34.92
N LYS A 537 0.62 24.05 35.40
CA LYS A 537 1.58 25.11 35.71
C LYS A 537 2.91 24.82 35.03
N VAL A 538 3.43 25.79 34.27
CA VAL A 538 4.71 25.67 33.58
C VAL A 538 5.59 26.88 33.83
N GLU A 539 6.86 26.64 34.13
CA GLU A 539 7.89 27.66 34.23
C GLU A 539 9.06 27.31 33.31
N VAL A 540 9.46 28.26 32.46
CA VAL A 540 10.56 28.12 31.51
C VAL A 540 11.70 29.07 31.88
N SER A 541 12.93 28.58 31.77
CA SER A 541 14.15 29.39 31.92
C SER A 541 15.29 28.89 31.02
N GLY A 542 16.37 29.67 30.92
CA GLY A 542 17.59 29.24 30.21
C GLY A 542 17.55 29.38 28.69
N VAL A 543 16.56 30.12 28.17
CA VAL A 543 16.50 30.50 26.75
C VAL A 543 17.47 31.66 26.50
N ALA A 544 18.33 31.51 25.48
CA ALA A 544 19.30 32.53 25.12
C ALA A 544 18.60 33.83 24.68
N GLU A 545 19.04 34.98 25.21
CA GLU A 545 18.48 36.30 24.89
C GLU A 545 18.57 36.66 23.40
N SER A 546 19.49 36.04 22.66
CA SER A 546 19.62 36.23 21.22
C SER A 546 18.47 35.64 20.39
N ARG A 547 17.61 34.79 20.98
CA ARG A 547 16.45 34.19 20.30
C ARG A 547 15.18 34.95 20.67
N THR A 548 14.61 35.67 19.71
CA THR A 548 13.47 36.58 19.96
C THR A 548 12.11 36.02 19.55
N ALA A 549 12.06 35.01 18.67
CA ALA A 549 10.83 34.39 18.19
C ALA A 549 10.46 33.10 18.96
N VAL A 550 10.88 32.96 20.22
CA VAL A 550 10.70 31.72 20.99
C VAL A 550 9.31 31.68 21.65
N ARG A 551 8.67 30.52 21.55
CA ARG A 551 7.36 30.21 22.11
C ARG A 551 7.43 29.01 23.05
N LEU A 552 6.74 29.10 24.18
CA LEU A 552 6.31 27.95 24.97
C LEU A 552 4.98 27.44 24.39
N ARG A 553 4.92 26.16 24.04
CA ARG A 553 3.72 25.47 23.57
C ARG A 553 3.38 24.32 24.50
N LEU A 554 2.09 24.03 24.62
CA LEU A 554 1.56 22.97 25.45
C LEU A 554 0.56 22.15 24.63
N LEU A 555 0.55 20.84 24.87
CA LEU A 555 -0.39 19.87 24.30
C LEU A 555 -1.07 19.13 25.44
N ILE A 556 -2.36 18.88 25.32
CA ILE A 556 -3.05 17.81 26.04
C ILE A 556 -3.10 16.62 25.08
N VAL A 557 -2.62 15.47 25.53
CA VAL A 557 -2.57 14.26 24.72
C VAL A 557 -3.28 13.10 25.41
N ASP A 558 -3.95 12.29 24.61
CA ASP A 558 -4.50 11.01 25.01
C ASP A 558 -3.41 9.94 24.88
N PRO A 559 -2.98 9.29 25.97
CA PRO A 559 -1.85 8.38 25.90
C PRO A 559 -2.16 7.13 25.06
N LEU A 560 -3.41 6.68 25.01
CA LEU A 560 -3.80 5.49 24.26
C LEU A 560 -5.31 5.48 24.02
N ILE A 561 -5.70 5.57 22.76
CA ILE A 561 -7.08 5.40 22.31
C ILE A 561 -7.21 4.02 21.66
N HIS A 562 -8.15 3.22 22.15
CA HIS A 562 -8.61 2.02 21.44
C HIS A 562 -9.62 2.42 20.38
N PHE A 563 -9.28 2.21 19.11
CA PHE A 563 -10.13 2.56 17.99
C PHE A 563 -9.77 1.70 16.78
N ASP A 564 -10.73 0.90 16.31
CA ASP A 564 -10.57 0.04 15.14
C ASP A 564 -10.64 0.87 13.85
N ALA A 565 -9.55 1.57 13.56
CA ALA A 565 -9.52 2.60 12.53
C ALA A 565 -9.64 2.05 11.10
N PRO A 566 -10.09 2.88 10.14
CA PRO A 566 -10.24 2.43 8.77
C PRO A 566 -8.99 1.94 8.05
N ASN A 567 -7.81 2.41 8.46
CA ASN A 567 -6.52 1.96 7.94
C ASN A 567 -5.97 0.73 8.69
N GLY A 568 -6.70 0.17 9.65
CA GLY A 568 -6.31 -1.04 10.38
C GLY A 568 -5.37 -0.81 11.56
N ILE A 569 -5.02 0.43 11.91
CA ILE A 569 -4.44 0.74 13.22
C ILE A 569 -5.54 0.55 14.29
N ARG A 570 -5.23 -0.15 15.38
CA ARG A 570 -6.18 -0.44 16.47
C ARG A 570 -5.91 0.37 17.73
N LEU A 571 -4.64 0.70 17.94
CA LEU A 571 -4.13 1.37 19.12
C LEU A 571 -3.49 2.68 18.67
N HIS A 572 -4.10 3.80 19.07
CA HIS A 572 -3.64 5.14 18.73
C HIS A 572 -2.99 5.77 19.96
N GLU A 573 -1.66 5.85 19.95
CA GLU A 573 -0.87 6.34 21.07
C GLU A 573 -0.70 7.86 21.01
N MET A 574 -0.64 8.53 22.15
CA MET A 574 -0.20 9.93 22.27
C MET A 574 -0.91 10.91 21.29
N VAL A 575 -2.22 10.75 21.13
CA VAL A 575 -3.05 11.57 20.21
C VAL A 575 -3.29 12.95 20.82
N VAL A 576 -2.97 14.01 20.09
CA VAL A 576 -3.17 15.38 20.56
C VAL A 576 -4.65 15.73 20.58
N ARG A 577 -5.17 16.16 21.73
CA ARG A 577 -6.58 16.55 21.94
C ARG A 577 -6.78 18.06 22.02
N ASP A 578 -5.79 18.83 22.50
CA ASP A 578 -5.88 20.29 22.68
C ASP A 578 -4.49 20.95 22.74
N MET A 579 -4.42 22.23 22.39
CA MET A 579 -3.28 23.11 22.69
C MET A 579 -3.71 24.19 23.68
N PRO A 580 -3.62 23.96 25.02
CA PRO A 580 -4.26 24.81 26.02
C PRO A 580 -3.71 26.25 26.11
N ALA A 581 -2.53 26.51 25.53
CA ALA A 581 -1.92 27.84 25.40
C ALA A 581 -2.17 28.49 24.02
N GLY A 582 -3.05 27.91 23.21
CA GLY A 582 -3.27 28.24 21.80
C GLY A 582 -2.14 27.74 20.89
N THR A 583 -2.45 27.59 19.61
CA THR A 583 -1.52 27.09 18.57
C THR A 583 -0.28 27.98 18.39
N ASN A 584 -0.41 29.28 18.64
CA ASN A 584 0.69 30.24 18.62
C ASN A 584 1.61 30.16 19.85
N GLY A 585 1.16 29.49 20.93
CA GLY A 585 1.86 29.42 22.20
C GLY A 585 2.09 30.78 22.88
N ILE A 586 2.97 30.77 23.88
CA ILE A 586 3.25 31.93 24.73
C ILE A 586 4.64 32.45 24.42
N ALA A 587 4.75 33.76 24.18
CA ALA A 587 6.03 34.43 23.99
C ALA A 587 6.95 34.29 25.21
N ILE A 588 8.18 33.84 24.99
CA ILE A 588 9.23 33.89 26.00
C ILE A 588 9.88 35.28 25.99
N LYS A 589 9.96 35.91 27.17
CA LYS A 589 10.51 37.26 27.36
C LYS A 589 11.63 37.20 28.39
N ASP A 590 12.73 37.90 28.12
CA ASP A 590 13.90 37.93 29.01
C ASP A 590 14.39 36.52 29.41
N GLY A 591 14.35 35.59 28.44
CA GLY A 591 14.77 34.20 28.61
C GLY A 591 13.84 33.33 29.46
N LYS A 592 12.65 33.83 29.83
CA LYS A 592 11.70 33.15 30.74
C LYS A 592 10.25 33.23 30.26
N ALA A 593 9.43 32.28 30.72
CA ALA A 593 7.97 32.33 30.60
C ALA A 593 7.31 31.58 31.75
N THR A 594 6.09 31.97 32.09
CA THR A 594 5.23 31.26 33.04
C THR A 594 3.85 31.09 32.44
N PHE A 595 3.24 29.93 32.65
CA PHE A 595 1.87 29.64 32.26
C PHE A 595 1.14 28.93 33.39
N GLU A 596 -0.11 29.31 33.63
CA GLU A 596 -1.01 28.64 34.56
C GLU A 596 -2.42 28.61 33.97
N LYS A 597 -3.02 27.43 33.88
CA LYS A 597 -4.40 27.25 33.39
C LYS A 597 -5.05 26.07 34.10
N THR A 598 -6.35 26.17 34.34
CA THR A 598 -7.19 25.02 34.70
C THR A 598 -8.11 24.72 33.52
N VAL A 599 -8.14 23.47 33.08
CA VAL A 599 -8.96 22.98 31.97
C VAL A 599 -10.03 22.04 32.54
N SER A 600 -11.31 22.24 32.19
CA SER A 600 -12.35 21.23 32.44
C SER A 600 -12.32 20.20 31.33
N ILE A 601 -12.16 18.92 31.68
CA ILE A 601 -12.10 17.83 30.71
C ILE A 601 -13.46 17.56 30.08
N SER A 602 -14.54 17.79 30.82
CA SER A 602 -15.90 17.71 30.28
C SER A 602 -16.18 18.79 29.23
N GLU A 603 -15.70 20.02 29.45
CA GLU A 603 -15.81 21.10 28.46
C GLU A 603 -14.95 20.81 27.23
N LEU A 604 -13.70 20.37 27.42
CA LEU A 604 -12.82 19.96 26.31
C LEU A 604 -13.46 18.86 25.45
N LYS A 605 -14.01 17.82 26.08
CA LYS A 605 -14.73 16.75 25.38
C LYS A 605 -15.91 17.32 24.58
N ALA A 606 -16.70 18.20 25.18
CA ALA A 606 -17.85 18.80 24.52
C ALA A 606 -17.45 19.66 23.30
N GLU A 607 -16.35 20.42 23.40
CA GLU A 607 -15.81 21.24 22.32
C GLU A 607 -15.36 20.39 21.13
N ILE A 608 -14.54 19.35 21.37
CA ILE A 608 -14.09 18.43 20.31
C ILE A 608 -15.30 17.76 19.62
N MET A 609 -16.30 17.32 20.40
CA MET A 609 -17.51 16.71 19.84
C MET A 609 -18.34 17.71 19.02
N ALA A 610 -18.40 18.98 19.43
CA ALA A 610 -19.09 20.03 18.70
C ALA A 610 -18.39 20.34 17.35
N ASP A 611 -17.06 20.36 17.34
CA ASP A 611 -16.24 20.57 16.15
C ASP A 611 -16.46 19.43 15.14
N LEU A 612 -16.36 18.17 15.58
CA LEU A 612 -16.62 17.00 14.74
C LEU A 612 -18.05 16.96 14.20
N ASN A 613 -19.05 17.33 15.01
CA ASN A 613 -20.44 17.45 14.56
C ASN A 613 -20.62 18.56 13.51
N THR A 614 -19.90 19.67 13.65
CA THR A 614 -19.91 20.75 12.67
C THR A 614 -19.27 20.30 11.35
N PHE A 615 -18.13 19.60 11.42
CA PHE A 615 -17.48 19.00 10.26
C PHE A 615 -18.42 18.04 9.52
N GLN A 616 -19.06 17.10 10.24
CA GLN A 616 -20.00 16.13 9.67
C GLN A 616 -21.15 16.81 8.91
N LYS A 617 -21.76 17.84 9.49
CA LYS A 617 -22.83 18.63 8.85
C LYS A 617 -22.32 19.34 7.59
N ASN A 618 -21.15 19.97 7.66
CA ASN A 618 -20.59 20.73 6.55
C ASN A 618 -20.16 19.85 5.38
N ARG A 619 -19.73 18.61 5.64
CA ARG A 619 -19.26 17.67 4.62
C ARG A 619 -20.31 16.67 4.16
N GLY A 620 -21.48 16.62 4.82
CA GLY A 620 -22.48 15.58 4.55
C GLY A 620 -21.96 14.17 4.85
N TYR A 621 -21.11 14.05 5.88
CA TYR A 621 -20.47 12.81 6.31
C TYR A 621 -20.95 12.43 7.70
N GLN A 622 -20.98 11.14 8.03
CA GLN A 622 -21.26 10.63 9.37
C GLN A 622 -20.15 9.67 9.78
N PHE A 623 -19.54 9.91 10.94
CA PHE A 623 -18.60 8.96 11.54
C PHE A 623 -19.38 7.75 12.05
N GLU A 624 -18.85 6.55 11.80
CA GLU A 624 -19.44 5.31 12.34
C GLU A 624 -19.20 5.20 13.85
N ASP A 625 -18.03 5.66 14.30
CA ASP A 625 -17.64 5.73 15.70
C ASP A 625 -16.76 6.97 15.94
N VAL A 626 -16.86 7.53 17.16
CA VAL A 626 -16.08 8.68 17.61
C VAL A 626 -15.55 8.39 19.01
N PRO A 627 -14.27 8.02 19.15
CA PRO A 627 -13.66 7.75 20.45
C PRO A 627 -13.81 8.93 21.40
N SER A 628 -14.43 8.67 22.56
CA SER A 628 -14.88 9.71 23.49
C SER A 628 -14.44 9.48 24.94
N ASP A 629 -13.52 8.55 25.16
CA ASP A 629 -12.85 8.42 26.44
C ASP A 629 -11.82 9.55 26.61
N PHE A 630 -11.88 10.21 27.76
CA PHE A 630 -10.97 11.27 28.20
C PHE A 630 -10.60 11.07 29.69
N THR A 631 -10.81 9.86 30.21
CA THR A 631 -10.54 9.54 31.62
C THR A 631 -9.06 9.52 31.94
N LYS A 632 -8.20 9.45 30.91
CA LYS A 632 -6.74 9.44 31.06
C LYS A 632 -6.10 10.37 30.04
N LEU A 633 -5.30 11.34 30.49
CA LEU A 633 -4.61 12.30 29.63
C LEU A 633 -3.20 12.61 30.16
N LYS A 634 -2.35 13.22 29.32
CA LYS A 634 -1.06 13.80 29.72
C LYS A 634 -0.93 15.23 29.20
N VAL A 635 0.01 15.97 29.76
CA VAL A 635 0.44 17.28 29.27
C VAL A 635 1.85 17.20 28.72
N VAL A 636 2.06 17.63 27.48
CA VAL A 636 3.38 17.85 26.89
C VAL A 636 3.64 19.35 26.86
N ALA A 637 4.82 19.79 27.27
CA ALA A 637 5.26 21.17 27.14
C ALA A 637 6.57 21.23 26.37
N PHE A 638 6.69 22.16 25.43
CA PHE A 638 7.92 22.33 24.66
C PHE A 638 8.18 23.78 24.29
N VAL A 639 9.46 24.11 24.17
CA VAL A 639 9.95 25.42 23.80
C VAL A 639 10.47 25.36 22.37
N GLN A 640 9.93 26.18 21.48
CA GLN A 640 10.27 26.19 20.06
C GLN A 640 10.58 27.61 19.59
N ASP A 641 11.58 27.72 18.73
CA ASP A 641 11.99 28.96 18.07
C ASP A 641 11.27 29.05 16.72
N ASP A 642 10.40 30.03 16.51
CA ASP A 642 9.56 30.11 15.30
C ASP A 642 10.31 30.55 14.04
N ASP A 643 11.46 31.21 14.17
CA ASP A 643 12.27 31.62 13.01
C ASP A 643 12.94 30.39 12.39
N SER A 644 13.45 29.49 13.24
CA SER A 644 14.16 28.27 12.82
C SER A 644 13.30 27.00 12.85
N ARG A 645 12.10 27.10 13.44
CA ARG A 645 11.22 26.00 13.86
C ARG A 645 11.83 25.03 14.87
N LEU A 646 13.06 25.27 15.36
CA LEU A 646 13.75 24.32 16.23
C LEU A 646 13.08 24.18 17.59
N VAL A 647 12.82 22.93 18.00
CA VAL A 647 12.46 22.61 19.38
C VAL A 647 13.73 22.58 20.24
N LEU A 648 13.75 23.40 21.29
CA LEU A 648 14.91 23.63 22.16
C LEU A 648 14.88 22.74 23.40
N GLN A 649 13.69 22.42 23.90
CA GLN A 649 13.46 21.49 24.98
C GLN A 649 12.00 21.03 24.95
N SER A 650 11.73 19.82 25.41
CA SER A 650 10.39 19.35 25.73
C SER A 650 10.38 18.64 27.09
N THR A 651 9.19 18.45 27.63
CA THR A 651 8.91 17.66 28.82
C THR A 651 7.48 17.15 28.78
N ILE A 652 7.16 16.16 29.60
CA ILE A 652 5.85 15.52 29.66
C ILE A 652 5.49 15.21 31.10
N SER A 653 4.20 15.34 31.44
CA SER A 653 3.67 14.94 32.74
C SER A 653 3.53 13.41 32.85
N PRO A 654 3.38 12.88 34.08
CA PRO A 654 2.79 11.56 34.27
C PRO A 654 1.37 11.47 33.68
N ASP A 655 0.84 10.25 33.67
CA ASP A 655 -0.58 10.00 33.41
C ASP A 655 -1.46 10.72 34.45
N LEU A 656 -2.50 11.39 33.98
CA LEU A 656 -3.51 12.07 34.78
C LEU A 656 -4.84 11.36 34.58
N GLU A 657 -5.45 10.91 35.68
CA GLU A 657 -6.74 10.22 35.68
C GLU A 657 -7.87 11.15 36.14
N PHE A 658 -8.99 11.13 35.42
CA PHE A 658 -10.14 12.01 35.62
C PHE A 658 -11.40 11.20 35.92
N GLN A 659 -12.22 11.72 36.84
CA GLN A 659 -13.54 11.18 37.13
C GLN A 659 -14.58 12.06 36.44
N LEU A 660 -15.05 11.61 35.28
CA LEU A 660 -16.08 12.31 34.52
C LEU A 660 -17.46 11.78 34.96
N GLU A 661 -18.35 12.66 35.42
CA GLU A 661 -19.74 12.28 35.64
C GLU A 661 -20.36 11.84 34.31
N SER A 662 -21.07 10.72 34.31
CA SER A 662 -21.86 10.28 33.17
C SER A 662 -22.88 11.37 32.85
N ALA A 663 -22.88 11.88 31.61
CA ALA A 663 -23.93 12.78 31.15
C ALA A 663 -25.30 12.11 31.40
N PRO A 664 -26.30 12.83 31.94
CA PRO A 664 -27.64 12.28 32.06
C PRO A 664 -28.16 11.87 30.68
N GLU A 665 -28.64 10.62 30.59
CA GLU A 665 -29.20 9.99 29.38
C GLU A 665 -30.28 10.82 28.67
#